data_AF-A0AAU3L9G4-F1
#
_entry.id   AF-A0AAU3L9G4-F1
#
_cell.length_a   1.000
_cell.length_b   1.000
_cell.length_c   1.000
_cell.angle_alpha   90.00
_cell.angle_beta   90.00
_cell.angle_gamma   90.00
#
_symmetry.space_group_name_H-M   'P 1'
#
loop_
_entity.id
_entity.type
_entity.pdbx_description
1 polymer ?
#
loop_
_entity_poly.entity_id
_entity_poly.type
_entity_poly.pdbx_seq_one_letter_code
_entity_poly.pdbx_strand_id
1 'polypeptide(L)'
;MRTGELSAGESPPQAAGSDVTRQLCTALYAHSAHVADPMRLSEARLLRLVKDVLRDPARSVPSYGFDLIPVLTHGVRVRRRQLLRRGVVVAVVGLVVAWAPSSALTWLGALGVAWVLGPSGTGWALLPLVGYWLFTLVAMQKHNNFYELWAHSAQLPFVLAAAVALVYVVDEAVARSARKRASRYGGARERLPFARPWVRRHLASVDARQYGTALPYDVQGRFIGAGRIVRGAAEIRVPLRPRQPERPVVAMRETELLESIGAALTTVGHGESRPGDLTETAPLPGFSVARVLALPADLWLARNRSEAGTSEMTGGLGRPERPYLRAQCVSWQGQLVVSLFAHVALQAGELRLTLRPQVMAPLLPLPEPASRAVFEGLRGAAGPWLTLWRRIRKTPAQETDPAGPDTPLSLRDDLSLPEISDLHQRGDAERHVELMQTAVLSAVEALLEHHGFATEAFSDRHTVINSIHVLGDNNAGIQLAGGVTLTQVAQTAPTAPDPASTEGVFMNPGLPHRTPDPEPARTPDPEPAQAPGSGINIGRDNTGTAQIADGHVLSHVTQTGTGQSGVPLDSVAALLTAFRADINRNAELLADPEALRDETTVLAGVLTDPESDGFRPALRMAARSLPALVAGTAVQHTGEALVTAIRGLLG
;
A
#
# COMPACT_ATOMS: atom_id res chain seq x y z
N MET A 1 11.39 22.96 -30.59
CA MET A 1 11.82 22.91 -29.16
C MET A 1 12.94 21.89 -29.02
N ARG A 2 14.20 22.33 -28.99
CA ARG A 2 15.26 21.53 -28.36
C ARG A 2 14.87 21.46 -26.88
N THR A 3 14.61 20.27 -26.37
CA THR A 3 14.57 20.02 -24.93
C THR A 3 15.93 20.43 -24.40
N GLY A 4 16.05 21.65 -23.88
CA GLY A 4 17.18 21.98 -23.02
C GLY A 4 17.25 20.86 -22.01
N GLU A 5 18.40 20.20 -21.92
CA GLU A 5 18.65 19.14 -20.96
C GLU A 5 18.11 19.64 -19.63
N LEU A 6 17.02 19.01 -19.16
CA LEU A 6 16.53 19.22 -17.81
C LEU A 6 17.75 18.94 -16.94
N SER A 7 18.28 19.97 -16.27
CA SER A 7 19.44 19.82 -15.40
C SER A 7 19.21 18.58 -14.55
N ALA A 8 20.16 17.64 -14.63
CA ALA A 8 20.06 16.36 -13.95
C ALA A 8 19.60 16.65 -12.52
N GLY A 9 18.40 16.17 -12.18
CA GLY A 9 17.73 16.52 -10.95
C GLY A 9 18.71 16.36 -9.79
N GLU A 10 18.86 17.43 -9.01
CA GLU A 10 19.70 17.43 -7.83
C GLU A 10 19.36 16.19 -7.00
N SER A 11 20.37 15.36 -6.71
CA SER A 11 20.15 14.09 -6.05
C SER A 11 19.44 14.35 -4.73
N PRO A 12 18.27 13.76 -4.44
CA PRO A 12 17.53 14.08 -3.23
C PRO A 12 18.42 13.76 -2.02
N PRO A 13 18.87 14.77 -1.26
CA PRO A 13 19.96 14.63 -0.28
C PRO A 13 19.61 13.76 0.93
N GLN A 14 18.36 13.29 1.06
CA GLN A 14 17.87 12.54 2.22
C GLN A 14 17.51 11.06 1.97
N ALA A 15 17.50 10.58 0.73
CA ALA A 15 17.18 9.16 0.48
C ALA A 15 18.31 8.22 0.93
N ALA A 16 19.57 8.65 0.76
CA ALA A 16 20.75 7.92 1.20
C ALA A 16 20.90 8.03 2.72
N GLY A 17 20.45 7.01 3.45
CA GLY A 17 20.46 7.02 4.92
C GLY A 17 19.11 6.76 5.57
N SER A 18 18.02 6.73 4.81
CA SER A 18 16.67 6.57 5.40
C SER A 18 16.55 5.27 6.19
N ASP A 19 15.73 5.29 7.24
CA ASP A 19 15.47 4.11 8.06
C ASP A 19 14.84 2.99 7.23
N VAL A 20 14.03 3.33 6.23
CA VAL A 20 13.52 2.38 5.24
C VAL A 20 14.67 1.68 4.49
N THR A 21 15.66 2.44 4.01
CA THR A 21 16.85 1.85 3.35
C THR A 21 17.57 0.89 4.29
N ARG A 22 17.80 1.30 5.55
CA ARG A 22 18.44 0.46 6.57
C ARG A 22 17.61 -0.78 6.89
N GLN A 23 16.30 -0.63 7.00
CA GLN A 23 15.34 -1.70 7.27
C GLN A 23 15.35 -2.74 6.15
N LEU A 24 15.24 -2.32 4.87
CA LEU A 24 15.33 -3.22 3.72
C LEU A 24 16.69 -3.92 3.64
N CYS A 25 17.79 -3.21 3.86
CA CYS A 25 19.13 -3.81 3.90
C CYS A 25 19.26 -4.84 5.03
N THR A 26 18.69 -4.55 6.20
CA THR A 26 18.66 -5.45 7.35
C THR A 26 17.78 -6.68 7.09
N ALA A 27 16.65 -6.49 6.42
CA ALA A 27 15.69 -7.54 6.06
C ALA A 27 16.31 -8.63 5.18
N LEU A 28 17.21 -8.24 4.27
CA LEU A 28 17.93 -9.18 3.40
C LEU A 28 18.75 -10.21 4.18
N TYR A 29 19.15 -9.89 5.42
CA TYR A 29 19.88 -10.79 6.29
C TYR A 29 18.99 -11.49 7.34
N ALA A 30 17.70 -11.15 7.41
CA ALA A 30 16.78 -11.80 8.32
C ALA A 30 16.37 -13.16 7.74
N HIS A 31 16.74 -14.25 8.42
CA HIS A 31 16.35 -15.57 7.97
C HIS A 31 14.85 -15.79 8.19
N SER A 32 14.10 -16.08 7.13
CA SER A 32 12.65 -16.35 7.23
C SER A 32 12.41 -17.77 7.74
N ALA A 33 12.73 -18.03 9.00
CA ALA A 33 12.42 -19.27 9.68
C ALA A 33 10.96 -19.26 10.13
N HIS A 34 10.05 -19.56 9.20
CA HIS A 34 8.57 -19.56 9.38
C HIS A 34 7.99 -18.15 9.46
N VAL A 35 7.10 -17.79 8.53
CA VAL A 35 5.64 -17.81 8.70
C VAL A 35 5.06 -17.79 7.29
N ALA A 36 4.07 -18.63 7.01
CA ALA A 36 3.24 -18.55 5.81
C ALA A 36 2.27 -17.36 5.90
N ASP A 37 2.75 -16.23 6.43
CA ASP A 37 1.97 -15.02 6.56
C ASP A 37 2.25 -14.19 5.29
N PRO A 38 1.29 -14.12 4.35
CA PRO A 38 1.46 -13.38 3.11
C PRO A 38 1.70 -11.87 3.38
N MET A 39 1.36 -11.38 4.57
CA MET A 39 1.51 -9.98 4.99
C MET A 39 2.86 -9.67 5.65
N ARG A 40 3.82 -10.61 5.67
CA ARG A 40 5.17 -10.36 6.21
C ARG A 40 6.24 -10.32 5.13
N LEU A 41 7.18 -9.41 5.31
CA LEU A 41 8.35 -9.28 4.46
C LEU A 41 9.28 -10.49 4.65
N SER A 42 9.39 -11.36 3.64
CA SER A 42 10.24 -12.56 3.69
C SER A 42 11.55 -12.39 2.92
N GLU A 43 12.63 -13.03 3.39
CA GLU A 43 13.93 -13.08 2.72
C GLU A 43 13.79 -13.53 1.26
N ALA A 44 12.97 -14.57 1.04
CA ALA A 44 12.77 -15.16 -0.28
C ALA A 44 12.04 -14.21 -1.23
N ARG A 45 11.02 -13.47 -0.76
CA ARG A 45 10.32 -12.45 -1.56
C ARG A 45 11.26 -11.32 -1.92
N LEU A 46 11.99 -10.78 -0.93
CA LEU A 46 12.90 -9.66 -1.14
C LEU A 46 14.05 -10.02 -2.09
N LEU A 47 14.66 -11.21 -1.95
CA LEU A 47 15.70 -11.67 -2.86
C LEU A 47 15.17 -11.96 -4.27
N ARG A 48 13.92 -12.43 -4.39
CA ARG A 48 13.25 -12.59 -5.69
C ARG A 48 13.09 -11.23 -6.36
N LEU A 49 12.55 -10.24 -5.66
CA LEU A 49 12.39 -8.88 -6.17
C LEU A 49 13.73 -8.23 -6.52
N VAL A 50 14.75 -8.34 -5.66
CA VAL A 50 16.11 -7.83 -5.97
C VAL A 50 16.65 -8.51 -7.23
N LYS A 51 16.47 -9.83 -7.36
CA LYS A 51 16.89 -10.57 -8.56
C LYS A 51 16.11 -10.10 -9.80
N ASP A 52 14.83 -9.77 -9.66
CA ASP A 52 13.99 -9.31 -10.75
C ASP A 52 14.36 -7.88 -11.16
N VAL A 53 14.63 -6.97 -10.22
CA VAL A 53 15.18 -5.61 -10.50
C VAL A 53 16.57 -5.68 -11.14
N LEU A 54 17.41 -6.63 -10.73
CA LEU A 54 18.73 -6.85 -11.36
C LEU A 54 18.64 -7.46 -12.76
N ARG A 55 17.51 -8.08 -13.12
CA ARG A 55 17.30 -8.71 -14.43
C ARG A 55 16.52 -7.81 -15.39
N ASP A 56 15.55 -7.10 -14.85
CA ASP A 56 14.64 -6.25 -15.59
C ASP A 56 14.97 -4.78 -15.28
N PRO A 57 15.66 -4.07 -16.20
CA PRO A 57 15.90 -2.64 -16.05
C PRO A 57 14.60 -1.85 -15.90
N ALA A 58 13.49 -2.33 -16.45
CA ALA A 58 12.17 -1.72 -16.29
C ALA A 58 11.49 -2.10 -14.96
N ARG A 59 12.22 -2.57 -13.95
CA ARG A 59 11.73 -2.58 -12.56
C ARG A 59 12.45 -1.57 -11.67
N SER A 60 13.40 -0.81 -12.23
CA SER A 60 14.08 0.28 -11.52
C SER A 60 13.27 1.58 -11.59
N VAL A 61 11.97 1.50 -11.28
CA VAL A 61 11.10 2.67 -11.09
C VAL A 61 11.71 3.56 -9.99
N PRO A 62 11.53 4.89 -10.04
CA PRO A 62 12.05 5.77 -9.00
C PRO A 62 11.71 5.31 -7.58
N SER A 63 12.71 5.32 -6.72
CA SER A 63 12.63 4.80 -5.36
C SER A 63 12.21 5.93 -4.41
N TYR A 64 10.93 5.96 -4.08
CA TYR A 64 10.36 6.96 -3.18
C TYR A 64 10.68 6.63 -1.71
N GLY A 65 11.40 7.52 -1.02
CA GLY A 65 11.70 7.42 0.41
C GLY A 65 12.87 6.50 0.80
N PHE A 66 13.57 5.90 -0.17
CA PHE A 66 14.74 5.05 0.09
C PHE A 66 15.71 5.02 -1.11
N ASP A 67 16.96 4.68 -0.86
CA ASP A 67 17.97 4.46 -1.91
C ASP A 67 17.99 2.97 -2.29
N LEU A 68 17.74 2.68 -3.56
CA LEU A 68 17.69 1.31 -4.08
C LEU A 68 19.09 0.68 -4.17
N ILE A 69 20.14 1.48 -4.33
CA ILE A 69 21.50 0.99 -4.58
C ILE A 69 22.10 0.24 -3.38
N PRO A 70 22.02 0.75 -2.13
CA PRO A 70 22.41 -0.02 -0.95
C PRO A 70 21.65 -1.35 -0.85
N VAL A 71 20.34 -1.34 -1.09
CA VAL A 71 19.49 -2.54 -1.01
C VAL A 71 19.93 -3.59 -2.03
N LEU A 72 20.13 -3.21 -3.29
CA LEU A 72 20.61 -4.13 -4.33
C LEU A 72 22.04 -4.63 -4.02
N THR A 73 22.90 -3.77 -3.51
CA THR A 73 24.28 -4.12 -3.12
C THR A 73 24.29 -5.17 -2.01
N HIS A 74 23.51 -4.97 -0.96
CA HIS A 74 23.32 -5.96 0.10
C HIS A 74 22.67 -7.25 -0.41
N GLY A 75 21.73 -7.16 -1.35
CA GLY A 75 21.10 -8.33 -1.95
C GLY A 75 22.08 -9.19 -2.75
N VAL A 76 23.00 -8.58 -3.50
CA VAL A 76 24.10 -9.29 -4.17
C VAL A 76 25.02 -9.97 -3.16
N ARG A 77 25.33 -9.31 -2.02
CA ARG A 77 26.15 -9.91 -0.95
C ARG A 77 25.48 -11.11 -0.31
N VAL A 78 24.19 -11.01 0.03
CA VAL A 78 23.42 -12.11 0.58
C VAL A 78 23.38 -13.28 -0.40
N ARG A 79 23.14 -13.02 -1.69
CA ARG A 79 23.17 -14.06 -2.72
C ARG A 79 24.53 -14.74 -2.84
N ARG A 80 25.63 -13.98 -2.81
CA ARG A 80 26.99 -14.54 -2.83
C ARG A 80 27.25 -15.41 -1.61
N ARG A 81 26.84 -14.96 -0.43
CA ARG A 81 26.93 -15.73 0.81
C ARG A 81 26.13 -17.02 0.74
N GLN A 82 24.89 -16.99 0.24
CA GLN A 82 24.08 -18.19 0.04
C GLN A 82 24.74 -19.19 -0.94
N LEU A 83 25.36 -18.70 -2.02
CA LEU A 83 26.12 -19.54 -2.95
C LEU A 83 27.36 -20.14 -2.28
N LEU A 84 28.10 -19.35 -1.50
CA LEU A 84 29.27 -19.83 -0.76
C LEU A 84 28.87 -20.88 0.27
N ARG A 85 27.81 -20.64 1.05
CA ARG A 85 27.24 -21.64 1.98
C ARG A 85 26.90 -22.94 1.26
N ARG A 86 26.20 -22.87 0.12
CA ARG A 86 25.88 -24.07 -0.69
C ARG A 86 27.13 -24.78 -1.18
N GLY A 87 28.13 -24.04 -1.65
CA GLY A 87 29.42 -24.59 -2.07
C GLY A 87 30.16 -25.30 -0.92
N VAL A 88 30.19 -24.68 0.27
CA VAL A 88 30.80 -25.28 1.47
C VAL A 88 30.05 -26.53 1.91
N VAL A 89 28.71 -26.52 1.91
CA VAL A 89 27.91 -27.72 2.22
C VAL A 89 28.21 -28.84 1.22
N VAL A 90 28.26 -28.54 -0.09
CA VAL A 90 28.61 -29.54 -1.11
C VAL A 90 30.04 -30.08 -0.91
N ALA A 91 31.00 -29.22 -0.57
CA ALA A 91 32.37 -29.63 -0.29
C ALA A 91 32.46 -30.52 0.96
N VAL A 92 31.75 -30.18 2.04
CA VAL A 92 31.67 -30.98 3.27
C VAL A 92 31.03 -32.34 2.98
N VAL A 93 29.92 -32.38 2.24
CA VAL A 93 29.28 -33.62 1.80
C VAL A 93 30.25 -34.45 0.96
N GLY A 94 30.93 -33.84 -0.02
CA GLY A 94 31.90 -34.52 -0.88
C GLY A 94 33.09 -35.09 -0.11
N LEU A 95 33.61 -34.36 0.89
CA LEU A 95 34.69 -34.83 1.76
C LEU A 95 34.25 -36.04 2.59
N VAL A 96 33.05 -36.00 3.16
CA VAL A 96 32.49 -37.14 3.93
C VAL A 96 32.28 -38.37 3.04
N VAL A 97 31.81 -38.17 1.81
CA VAL A 97 31.65 -39.25 0.82
C VAL A 97 33.00 -39.84 0.41
N ALA A 98 34.03 -39.00 0.20
CA ALA A 98 35.38 -39.46 -0.13
C ALA A 98 36.05 -40.22 1.04
N TRP A 99 35.75 -39.83 2.28
CA TRP A 99 36.26 -40.50 3.48
C TRP A 99 35.65 -41.89 3.70
N ALA A 100 34.38 -42.08 3.32
CA ALA A 100 33.67 -43.35 3.53
C ALA A 100 32.73 -43.69 2.33
N PRO A 101 33.30 -44.07 1.16
CA PRO A 101 32.55 -44.21 -0.08
C PRO A 101 31.53 -45.36 -0.05
N SER A 102 31.86 -46.48 0.60
CA SER A 102 30.96 -47.63 0.75
C SER A 102 29.71 -47.26 1.57
N SER A 103 29.90 -46.59 2.71
CA SER A 103 28.80 -46.12 3.56
C SER A 103 27.93 -45.09 2.84
N ALA A 104 28.54 -44.16 2.10
CA ALA A 104 27.81 -43.19 1.29
C ALA A 104 26.93 -43.86 0.22
N LEU A 105 27.45 -44.86 -0.49
CA LEU A 105 26.69 -45.63 -1.49
C LEU A 105 25.52 -46.38 -0.86
N THR A 106 25.70 -46.99 0.32
CA THR A 106 24.60 -47.66 1.03
C THR A 106 23.49 -46.69 1.44
N TRP A 107 23.85 -45.48 1.89
CA TRP A 107 22.88 -44.42 2.24
C TRP A 107 22.13 -43.89 1.02
N LEU A 108 22.83 -43.67 -0.10
CA LEU A 108 22.19 -43.24 -1.35
C LEU A 108 21.26 -44.33 -1.89
N GLY A 109 21.64 -45.60 -1.80
CA GLY A 109 20.78 -46.74 -2.13
C GLY A 109 19.52 -46.77 -1.28
N ALA A 110 19.65 -46.63 0.05
CA ALA A 110 18.50 -46.58 0.97
C ALA A 110 17.56 -45.40 0.68
N LEU A 111 18.12 -44.21 0.42
CA LEU A 111 17.35 -43.04 0.02
C LEU A 111 16.65 -43.23 -1.34
N GLY A 112 17.31 -43.85 -2.31
CA GLY A 112 16.74 -44.18 -3.62
C GLY A 112 15.58 -45.17 -3.52
N VAL A 113 15.72 -46.23 -2.72
CA VAL A 113 14.64 -47.19 -2.43
C VAL A 113 13.47 -46.50 -1.74
N ALA A 114 13.74 -45.67 -0.73
CA ALA A 114 12.70 -44.88 -0.06
C ALA A 114 11.98 -43.90 -1.02
N TRP A 115 12.69 -43.37 -2.02
CA TRP A 115 12.11 -42.49 -3.04
C TRP A 115 11.20 -43.26 -4.03
N VAL A 116 11.62 -44.43 -4.49
CA VAL A 116 10.85 -45.28 -5.43
C VAL A 116 9.59 -45.84 -4.77
N LEU A 117 9.64 -46.22 -3.50
CA LEU A 117 8.51 -46.81 -2.78
C LEU A 117 7.39 -45.81 -2.45
N GLY A 118 7.62 -44.51 -2.66
CA GLY A 118 6.59 -43.48 -2.58
C GLY A 118 6.17 -43.10 -1.14
N PRO A 119 5.97 -41.79 -0.86
CA PRO A 119 5.63 -41.32 0.48
C PRO A 119 4.11 -41.43 0.72
N SER A 120 3.58 -42.62 0.96
CA SER A 120 2.14 -42.79 1.24
C SER A 120 1.77 -42.66 2.73
N GLY A 121 2.70 -42.34 3.64
CA GLY A 121 2.38 -42.11 5.05
C GLY A 121 3.48 -41.49 5.91
N THR A 122 3.13 -40.96 7.08
CA THR A 122 4.04 -40.37 8.09
C THR A 122 5.05 -41.37 8.66
N GLY A 123 4.75 -42.68 8.63
CA GLY A 123 5.67 -43.73 9.08
C GLY A 123 6.91 -43.94 8.18
N TRP A 124 6.88 -43.48 6.92
CA TRP A 124 7.96 -43.76 5.95
C TRP A 124 9.23 -42.93 6.14
N ALA A 125 9.19 -41.84 6.93
CA ALA A 125 10.40 -41.08 7.26
C ALA A 125 11.38 -41.87 8.13
N LEU A 126 10.89 -42.86 8.87
CA LEU A 126 11.71 -43.75 9.71
C LEU A 126 12.23 -44.96 8.93
N LEU A 127 11.64 -45.32 7.78
CA LEU A 127 12.02 -46.49 6.99
C LEU A 127 13.45 -46.50 6.44
N PRO A 128 14.06 -45.39 5.96
CA PRO A 128 15.48 -45.40 5.61
C PRO A 128 16.38 -45.56 6.85
N LEU A 129 15.94 -45.05 8.01
CA LEU A 129 16.66 -45.19 9.28
C LEU A 129 16.57 -46.64 9.79
N VAL A 130 15.38 -47.22 9.76
CA VAL A 130 15.09 -48.62 10.12
C VAL A 130 15.74 -49.59 9.14
N GLY A 131 15.68 -49.31 7.84
CA GLY A 131 16.32 -50.09 6.79
C GLY A 131 17.84 -50.05 6.87
N TYR A 132 18.42 -48.90 7.22
CA TYR A 132 19.83 -48.78 7.56
C TYR A 132 20.18 -49.65 8.77
N TRP A 133 19.41 -49.56 9.86
CA TRP A 133 19.62 -50.40 11.05
C TRP A 133 19.48 -51.90 10.76
N LEU A 134 18.49 -52.32 9.97
CA LEU A 134 18.30 -53.71 9.53
C LEU A 134 19.44 -54.19 8.64
N PHE A 135 19.91 -53.38 7.69
CA PHE A 135 21.07 -53.69 6.87
C PHE A 135 22.33 -53.86 7.74
N THR A 136 22.53 -52.98 8.73
CA THR A 136 23.65 -53.13 9.67
C THR A 136 23.55 -54.41 10.51
N LEU A 137 22.34 -54.78 10.95
CA LEU A 137 22.09 -56.01 11.72
C LEU A 137 22.34 -57.28 10.90
N VAL A 138 21.89 -57.33 9.64
CA VAL A 138 22.10 -58.49 8.76
C VAL A 138 23.58 -58.61 8.37
N ALA A 139 24.27 -57.49 8.15
CA ALA A 139 25.68 -57.49 7.81
C ALA A 139 26.60 -57.83 9.02
N MET A 140 26.17 -57.55 10.27
CA MET A 140 26.86 -58.00 11.49
C MET A 140 27.04 -59.52 11.58
N GLN A 141 26.17 -60.30 10.93
CA GLN A 141 26.14 -61.75 11.12
C GLN A 141 27.24 -62.50 10.34
N LYS A 142 27.98 -61.83 9.43
CA LYS A 142 28.78 -62.52 8.41
C LYS A 142 30.31 -62.31 8.49
N HIS A 143 30.87 -61.36 9.26
CA HIS A 143 32.33 -61.06 9.27
C HIS A 143 32.89 -60.60 10.64
N ASN A 144 34.05 -61.13 11.06
CA ASN A 144 34.72 -60.77 12.33
C ASN A 144 35.34 -59.35 12.36
N ASN A 145 35.63 -58.72 11.21
CA ASN A 145 36.11 -57.32 11.12
C ASN A 145 34.98 -56.29 10.99
N PHE A 146 33.72 -56.69 11.21
CA PHE A 146 32.56 -55.84 10.95
C PHE A 146 32.37 -54.72 11.98
N TYR A 147 32.87 -54.87 13.21
CA TYR A 147 32.75 -53.84 14.25
C TYR A 147 33.42 -52.50 13.85
N GLU A 148 34.58 -52.54 13.19
CA GLU A 148 35.24 -51.32 12.68
C GLU A 148 34.43 -50.68 11.55
N LEU A 149 33.92 -51.49 10.61
CA LEU A 149 33.09 -51.01 9.51
C LEU A 149 31.76 -50.43 10.01
N TRP A 150 31.17 -51.04 11.02
CA TRP A 150 29.92 -50.61 11.68
C TRP A 150 30.11 -49.32 12.47
N ALA A 151 31.19 -49.22 13.26
CA ALA A 151 31.51 -48.01 14.01
C ALA A 151 31.73 -46.80 13.08
N HIS A 152 32.44 -46.98 11.96
CA HIS A 152 32.66 -45.91 10.98
C HIS A 152 31.40 -45.54 10.20
N SER A 153 30.57 -46.52 9.84
CA SER A 153 29.32 -46.27 9.08
C SER A 153 28.23 -45.63 9.93
N ALA A 154 28.03 -46.09 11.18
CA ALA A 154 27.00 -45.57 12.09
C ALA A 154 27.24 -44.11 12.51
N GLN A 155 28.49 -43.66 12.59
CA GLN A 155 28.84 -42.29 12.95
C GLN A 155 28.71 -41.29 11.80
N LEU A 156 28.83 -41.75 10.55
CA LEU A 156 28.82 -40.91 9.35
C LEU A 156 27.61 -39.95 9.25
N PRO A 157 26.34 -40.38 9.42
CA PRO A 157 25.20 -39.46 9.34
C PRO A 157 25.24 -38.39 10.44
N PHE A 158 25.71 -38.73 11.65
CA PHE A 158 25.85 -37.79 12.75
C PHE A 158 26.98 -36.80 12.51
N VAL A 159 28.13 -37.26 12.02
CA VAL A 159 29.27 -36.41 11.65
C VAL A 159 28.87 -35.47 10.51
N LEU A 160 28.17 -35.98 9.49
CA LEU A 160 27.68 -35.17 8.38
C LEU A 160 26.65 -34.14 8.85
N ALA A 161 25.67 -34.55 9.66
CA ALA A 161 24.65 -33.65 10.21
C ALA A 161 25.29 -32.57 11.10
N ALA A 162 26.25 -32.93 11.95
CA ALA A 162 26.99 -32.01 12.79
C ALA A 162 27.85 -31.03 11.98
N ALA A 163 28.55 -31.51 10.96
CA ALA A 163 29.35 -30.67 10.07
C ALA A 163 28.49 -29.69 9.26
N VAL A 164 27.37 -30.15 8.71
CA VAL A 164 26.40 -29.28 8.01
C VAL A 164 25.80 -28.28 8.99
N ALA A 165 25.36 -28.72 10.18
CA ALA A 165 24.84 -27.83 11.21
C ALA A 165 25.86 -26.75 11.60
N LEU A 166 27.14 -27.10 11.76
CA LEU A 166 28.22 -26.15 12.02
C LEU A 166 28.34 -25.11 10.91
N VAL A 167 28.27 -25.51 9.63
CA VAL A 167 28.27 -24.58 8.49
C VAL A 167 27.11 -23.59 8.59
N TYR A 168 25.90 -24.06 8.94
CA TYR A 168 24.73 -23.19 9.11
C TYR A 168 24.85 -22.27 10.33
N VAL A 169 25.40 -22.75 11.45
CA VAL A 169 25.63 -21.93 12.65
C VAL A 169 26.64 -20.82 12.37
N VAL A 170 27.75 -21.14 11.69
CA VAL A 170 28.77 -20.15 11.29
C VAL A 170 28.17 -19.15 10.30
N ASP A 171 27.42 -19.62 9.31
CA ASP A 171 26.74 -18.76 8.35
C ASP A 171 25.76 -17.81 9.06
N GLU A 172 24.99 -18.29 10.03
CA GLU A 172 24.04 -17.49 10.80
C GLU A 172 24.73 -16.47 11.72
N ALA A 173 25.88 -16.83 12.31
CA ALA A 173 26.71 -15.88 13.04
C ALA A 173 27.21 -14.74 12.12
N VAL A 174 27.64 -15.09 10.90
CA VAL A 174 28.01 -14.12 9.86
C VAL A 174 26.82 -13.28 9.42
N ALA A 175 25.62 -13.87 9.31
CA ALA A 175 24.35 -13.17 9.03
C ALA A 175 24.08 -12.10 10.04
N ARG A 176 24.11 -12.47 11.32
CA ARG A 176 23.81 -11.59 12.44
C ARG A 176 24.82 -10.46 12.52
N SER A 177 26.10 -10.74 12.29
CA SER A 177 27.13 -9.71 12.19
C SER A 177 26.87 -8.74 11.02
N ALA A 178 26.56 -9.28 9.84
CA ALA A 178 26.22 -8.46 8.68
C ALA A 178 24.93 -7.65 8.87
N ARG A 179 23.91 -8.22 9.53
CA ARG A 179 22.66 -7.57 9.91
C ARG A 179 22.92 -6.41 10.88
N LYS A 180 23.73 -6.63 11.92
CA LYS A 180 24.15 -5.56 12.86
C LYS A 180 24.93 -4.43 12.16
N ARG A 181 25.72 -4.75 11.14
CA ARG A 181 26.38 -3.74 10.30
C ARG A 181 25.38 -3.01 9.42
N ALA A 182 24.48 -3.71 8.75
CA ALA A 182 23.44 -3.12 7.92
C ALA A 182 22.45 -2.27 8.73
N SER A 183 22.16 -2.62 9.99
CA SER A 183 21.30 -1.79 10.83
C SER A 183 21.99 -0.48 11.25
N ARG A 184 23.32 -0.48 11.39
CA ARG A 184 24.10 0.74 11.70
C ARG A 184 24.42 1.58 10.47
N TYR A 185 24.77 0.95 9.36
CA TYR A 185 25.38 1.58 8.19
C TYR A 185 24.62 1.35 6.88
N GLY A 186 23.50 0.63 6.88
CA GLY A 186 22.84 0.13 5.66
C GLY A 186 22.29 1.21 4.73
N GLY A 187 22.30 2.48 5.14
CA GLY A 187 21.99 3.61 4.27
C GLY A 187 23.22 4.22 3.58
N ALA A 188 24.43 3.88 4.00
CA ALA A 188 25.66 4.35 3.39
C ALA A 188 25.96 3.56 2.10
N ARG A 189 26.39 4.27 1.06
CA ARG A 189 26.88 3.66 -0.18
C ARG A 189 28.20 2.94 0.09
N GLU A 190 28.12 1.67 0.45
CA GLU A 190 29.29 0.84 0.65
C GLU A 190 29.93 0.45 -0.69
N ARG A 191 31.24 0.19 -0.68
CA ARG A 191 31.93 -0.37 -1.85
C ARG A 191 31.25 -1.67 -2.27
N LEU A 192 30.93 -1.73 -3.57
CA LEU A 192 30.39 -2.93 -4.21
C LEU A 192 31.31 -4.12 -3.92
N PRO A 193 30.77 -5.27 -3.49
CA PRO A 193 31.58 -6.48 -3.39
C PRO A 193 32.14 -6.83 -4.78
N PHE A 194 33.14 -7.71 -4.84
CA PHE A 194 33.59 -8.28 -6.11
C PHE A 194 32.39 -8.90 -6.84
N ALA A 195 31.87 -8.16 -7.82
CA ALA A 195 30.69 -8.46 -8.60
C ALA A 195 31.09 -8.49 -10.06
N ARG A 196 30.40 -9.33 -10.84
CA ARG A 196 30.67 -9.43 -12.28
C ARG A 196 30.53 -8.05 -12.94
N PRO A 197 31.35 -7.69 -13.95
CA PRO A 197 31.33 -6.36 -14.57
C PRO A 197 29.94 -5.91 -15.03
N TRP A 198 29.10 -6.85 -15.49
CA TRP A 198 27.73 -6.55 -15.90
C TRP A 198 26.85 -6.06 -14.75
N VAL A 199 26.99 -6.62 -13.53
CA VAL A 199 26.22 -6.20 -12.34
C VAL A 199 26.61 -4.77 -11.95
N ARG A 200 27.90 -4.42 -12.03
CA ARG A 200 28.37 -3.07 -11.77
C ARG A 200 27.81 -2.06 -12.76
N ARG A 201 27.83 -2.38 -14.05
CA ARG A 201 27.23 -1.56 -15.11
C ARG A 201 25.73 -1.39 -14.89
N HIS A 202 25.04 -2.47 -14.56
CA HIS A 202 23.61 -2.43 -14.28
C HIS A 202 23.29 -1.56 -13.05
N LEU A 203 24.02 -1.72 -11.95
CA LEU A 203 23.82 -0.90 -10.75
C LEU A 203 24.10 0.59 -11.01
N ALA A 204 25.12 0.93 -11.80
CA ALA A 204 25.34 2.31 -12.23
C ALA A 204 24.16 2.84 -13.06
N SER A 205 23.61 2.01 -13.96
CA SER A 205 22.42 2.38 -14.73
C SER A 205 21.17 2.55 -13.86
N VAL A 206 21.04 1.74 -12.80
CA VAL A 206 19.94 1.86 -11.83
C VAL A 206 20.13 3.12 -10.99
N ASP A 207 21.36 3.47 -10.60
CA ASP A 207 21.64 4.68 -9.82
C ASP A 207 21.27 5.94 -10.61
N ALA A 208 21.61 5.98 -11.90
CA ALA A 208 21.20 7.06 -12.80
C ALA A 208 19.68 7.12 -12.98
N ARG A 209 18.99 5.96 -13.02
CA ARG A 209 17.55 5.88 -13.33
C ARG A 209 16.63 6.02 -12.12
N GLN A 210 17.06 5.62 -10.92
CA GLN A 210 16.24 5.75 -9.71
C GLN A 210 15.92 7.21 -9.36
N TYR A 211 16.78 8.14 -9.79
CA TYR A 211 16.57 9.59 -9.69
C TYR A 211 16.16 10.23 -11.01
N GLY A 212 15.88 9.41 -12.03
CA GLY A 212 15.46 9.87 -13.34
C GLY A 212 14.15 10.65 -13.25
N THR A 213 13.98 11.59 -14.16
CA THR A 213 12.78 12.43 -14.26
C THR A 213 11.62 11.73 -14.94
N ALA A 214 11.82 10.58 -15.59
CA ALA A 214 10.77 9.83 -16.25
C ALA A 214 10.03 8.87 -15.29
N LEU A 215 8.70 8.94 -15.26
CA LEU A 215 7.85 8.17 -14.36
C LEU A 215 6.76 7.39 -15.10
N PRO A 216 6.68 6.07 -14.93
CA PRO A 216 5.62 5.26 -15.51
C PRO A 216 4.29 5.47 -14.76
N TYR A 217 3.18 5.43 -15.48
CA TYR A 217 1.83 5.37 -14.91
C TYR A 217 0.99 4.25 -15.56
N ASP A 218 0.05 3.68 -14.82
CA ASP A 218 -0.83 2.61 -15.28
C ASP A 218 -2.03 3.12 -16.11
N VAL A 219 -2.86 2.21 -16.62
CA VAL A 219 -4.05 2.58 -17.41
C VAL A 219 -5.07 3.43 -16.62
N GLN A 220 -5.03 3.38 -15.29
CA GLN A 220 -5.87 4.19 -14.40
C GLN A 220 -5.24 5.57 -14.11
N GLY A 221 -4.04 5.84 -14.64
CA GLY A 221 -3.31 7.07 -14.40
C GLY A 221 -2.65 7.15 -13.01
N ARG A 222 -2.45 6.01 -12.34
CA ARG A 222 -1.68 5.93 -11.09
C ARG A 222 -0.19 5.91 -11.42
N PHE A 223 0.55 6.80 -10.79
CA PHE A 223 2.01 6.80 -10.92
C PHE A 223 2.61 5.62 -10.18
N ILE A 224 3.30 4.76 -10.92
CA ILE A 224 3.87 3.54 -10.35
C ILE A 224 5.09 3.92 -9.51
N GLY A 225 5.19 3.35 -8.31
CA GLY A 225 6.22 3.67 -7.32
C GLY A 225 5.88 4.84 -6.40
N ALA A 226 4.87 5.65 -6.71
CA ALA A 226 4.53 6.84 -5.90
C ALA A 226 3.50 6.55 -4.80
N GLY A 227 2.93 5.35 -4.76
CA GLY A 227 2.00 4.89 -3.74
C GLY A 227 0.56 4.84 -4.26
N ARG A 228 -0.39 4.96 -3.33
CA ARG A 228 -1.82 4.94 -3.61
C ARG A 228 -2.41 6.34 -3.53
N ILE A 229 -3.52 6.51 -4.23
CA ILE A 229 -4.29 7.75 -4.21
C ILE A 229 -5.02 7.83 -2.87
N VAL A 230 -4.60 8.75 -1.99
CA VAL A 230 -5.29 9.00 -0.71
C VAL A 230 -6.46 9.95 -0.87
N ARG A 231 -6.37 10.87 -1.83
CA ARG A 231 -7.46 11.75 -2.25
C ARG A 231 -7.59 11.68 -3.76
N GLY A 232 -8.83 11.65 -4.27
CA GLY A 232 -9.10 11.63 -5.70
C GLY A 232 -8.30 12.69 -6.46
N ALA A 233 -7.98 12.42 -7.73
CA ALA A 233 -7.31 13.41 -8.56
C ALA A 233 -8.20 14.66 -8.68
N ALA A 234 -7.70 15.82 -8.25
CA ALA A 234 -8.42 17.07 -8.42
C ALA A 234 -8.13 17.61 -9.82
N GLU A 235 -9.17 17.70 -10.64
CA GLU A 235 -9.09 18.30 -11.97
C GLU A 235 -9.90 19.58 -12.00
N ILE A 236 -9.21 20.71 -12.14
CA ILE A 236 -9.81 22.04 -12.19
C ILE A 236 -9.72 22.54 -13.61
N ARG A 237 -10.87 22.89 -14.19
CA ARG A 237 -10.97 23.53 -15.50
C ARG A 237 -11.64 24.88 -15.34
N VAL A 238 -10.93 25.96 -15.63
CA VAL A 238 -11.46 27.32 -15.50
C VAL A 238 -11.30 28.08 -16.81
N PRO A 239 -12.38 28.65 -17.37
CA PRO A 239 -12.25 29.54 -18.50
C PRO A 239 -11.50 30.81 -18.07
N LEU A 240 -10.47 31.17 -18.82
CA LEU A 240 -9.68 32.37 -18.56
C LEU A 240 -10.43 33.58 -19.08
N ARG A 241 -10.98 34.38 -18.17
CA ARG A 241 -11.66 35.64 -18.48
C ARG A 241 -10.83 36.82 -17.98
N PRO A 242 -10.75 37.92 -18.75
CA PRO A 242 -10.16 39.16 -18.24
C PRO A 242 -10.94 39.64 -17.01
N ARG A 243 -10.24 40.14 -15.99
CA ARG A 243 -10.86 40.75 -14.80
C ARG A 243 -11.56 42.06 -15.15
N GLN A 244 -11.01 42.82 -16.09
CA GLN A 244 -11.60 44.05 -16.62
C GLN A 244 -11.61 43.96 -18.15
N PRO A 245 -12.78 44.03 -18.81
CA PRO A 245 -12.89 43.86 -20.26
C PRO A 245 -12.11 44.92 -21.05
N GLU A 246 -11.86 46.09 -20.45
CA GLU A 246 -11.18 47.23 -21.08
C GLU A 246 -9.65 47.16 -20.96
N ARG A 247 -9.10 46.27 -20.12
CA ARG A 247 -7.66 46.20 -19.88
C ARG A 247 -7.05 44.98 -20.59
N PRO A 248 -6.01 45.15 -21.42
CA PRO A 248 -5.38 44.04 -22.12
C PRO A 248 -4.73 43.08 -21.12
N VAL A 249 -5.02 41.79 -21.30
CA VAL A 249 -4.48 40.70 -20.47
C VAL A 249 -3.08 40.34 -20.96
N VAL A 250 -2.16 40.10 -20.01
CA VAL A 250 -0.80 39.66 -20.33
C VAL A 250 -0.83 38.16 -20.63
N ALA A 251 -0.34 37.77 -21.81
CA ALA A 251 -0.25 36.37 -22.19
C ALA A 251 0.60 35.57 -21.17
N MET A 252 0.03 34.48 -20.65
CA MET A 252 0.64 33.63 -19.63
C MET A 252 1.10 32.32 -20.25
N ARG A 253 2.25 31.79 -19.83
CA ARG A 253 2.79 30.51 -20.32
C ARG A 253 2.62 29.38 -19.31
N GLU A 254 2.49 28.15 -19.79
CA GLU A 254 2.44 26.96 -18.91
C GLU A 254 3.71 26.81 -18.06
N THR A 255 4.88 27.16 -18.62
CA THR A 255 6.16 27.10 -17.90
C THR A 255 6.21 28.08 -16.74
N GLU A 256 5.65 29.27 -16.92
CA GLU A 256 5.58 30.33 -15.92
C GLU A 256 4.66 29.92 -14.75
N LEU A 257 3.52 29.30 -15.07
CA LEU A 257 2.65 28.66 -14.06
C LEU A 257 3.40 27.59 -13.27
N LEU A 258 4.07 26.66 -13.95
CA LEU A 258 4.81 25.58 -13.27
C LEU A 258 5.99 26.12 -12.44
N GLU A 259 6.63 27.22 -12.85
CA GLU A 259 7.69 27.90 -12.10
C GLU A 259 7.14 28.58 -10.85
N SER A 260 6.05 29.33 -10.98
CA SER A 260 5.36 29.96 -9.84
C SER A 260 4.90 28.91 -8.82
N ILE A 261 4.29 27.82 -9.29
CA ILE A 261 3.88 26.69 -8.44
C ILE A 261 5.09 26.06 -7.74
N GLY A 262 6.20 25.83 -8.47
CA GLY A 262 7.42 25.28 -7.90
C GLY A 262 8.05 26.16 -6.83
N ALA A 263 8.05 27.48 -7.04
CA ALA A 263 8.51 28.43 -6.04
C ALA A 263 7.65 28.39 -4.78
N ALA A 264 6.32 28.47 -4.92
CA ALA A 264 5.40 28.42 -3.80
C ALA A 264 5.49 27.12 -2.99
N LEU A 265 5.57 25.98 -3.68
CA LEU A 265 5.80 24.68 -3.04
C LEU A 265 7.13 24.67 -2.25
N THR A 266 8.18 25.24 -2.82
CA THR A 266 9.49 25.32 -2.17
C THR A 266 9.42 26.17 -0.90
N THR A 267 8.76 27.33 -0.93
CA THR A 267 8.53 28.19 0.25
C THR A 267 7.78 27.44 1.35
N VAL A 268 6.66 26.79 1.03
CA VAL A 268 5.89 25.99 2.01
C VAL A 268 6.71 24.81 2.54
N GLY A 269 7.50 24.18 1.68
CA GLY A 269 8.39 23.09 2.06
C GLY A 269 9.44 23.48 3.09
N HIS A 270 10.00 24.69 2.99
CA HIS A 270 11.00 25.22 3.91
C HIS A 270 10.39 25.83 5.19
N GLY A 271 9.06 25.86 5.30
CA GLY A 271 8.38 26.49 6.44
C GLY A 271 8.55 28.01 6.45
N GLU A 272 8.84 28.61 5.30
CA GLU A 272 8.97 30.05 5.19
C GLU A 272 7.58 30.69 5.25
N SER A 273 7.30 31.40 6.33
CA SER A 273 6.07 32.20 6.43
C SER A 273 6.11 33.36 5.44
N ARG A 274 4.98 33.61 4.77
CA ARG A 274 4.83 34.79 3.90
C ARG A 274 5.05 36.05 4.74
N PRO A 275 5.75 37.09 4.23
CA PRO A 275 5.94 38.32 4.99
C PRO A 275 4.58 38.92 5.39
N GLY A 276 4.27 38.90 6.70
CA GLY A 276 3.00 39.35 7.28
C GLY A 276 2.15 38.27 7.95
N ASP A 277 2.49 36.98 7.80
CA ASP A 277 1.81 35.87 8.47
C ASP A 277 2.53 35.49 9.77
N LEU A 278 1.82 35.56 10.90
CA LEU A 278 2.36 35.24 12.24
C LEU A 278 2.34 33.73 12.53
N THR A 279 1.80 32.91 11.63
CA THR A 279 1.78 31.46 11.79
C THR A 279 3.12 30.88 11.31
N GLU A 280 3.98 30.51 12.26
CA GLU A 280 5.20 29.75 12.00
C GLU A 280 4.80 28.35 11.56
N THR A 281 4.85 28.08 10.25
CA THR A 281 4.49 26.76 9.71
C THR A 281 5.75 25.89 9.74
N ALA A 282 5.72 24.80 10.50
CA ALA A 282 6.83 23.87 10.53
C ALA A 282 7.18 23.37 9.11
N PRO A 283 8.47 23.29 8.73
CA PRO A 283 8.89 22.83 7.41
C PRO A 283 8.42 21.40 7.15
N LEU A 284 8.11 21.12 5.88
CA LEU A 284 7.75 19.76 5.47
C LEU A 284 9.01 18.87 5.50
N PRO A 285 8.97 17.72 6.21
CA PRO A 285 10.14 16.87 6.35
C PRO A 285 10.56 16.27 5.01
N GLY A 286 11.85 16.36 4.70
CA GLY A 286 12.43 15.82 3.48
C GLY A 286 11.78 16.29 2.20
N PHE A 287 11.33 17.55 2.19
CA PHE A 287 10.63 18.13 1.07
C PHE A 287 11.55 18.33 -0.14
N SER A 288 11.04 18.02 -1.33
CA SER A 288 11.73 18.27 -2.60
C SER A 288 10.74 18.55 -3.73
N VAL A 289 11.17 19.36 -4.69
CA VAL A 289 10.38 19.68 -5.89
C VAL A 289 11.24 19.36 -7.12
N ALA A 290 10.67 18.62 -8.06
CA ALA A 290 11.36 18.26 -9.30
C ALA A 290 10.40 18.24 -10.49
N ARG A 291 10.89 18.60 -11.68
CA ARG A 291 10.14 18.39 -12.93
C ARG A 291 10.29 16.94 -13.38
N VAL A 292 9.18 16.31 -13.72
CA VAL A 292 9.12 14.90 -14.13
C VAL A 292 8.30 14.75 -15.41
N LEU A 293 8.65 13.75 -16.21
CA LEU A 293 7.97 13.37 -17.44
C LEU A 293 7.17 12.09 -17.20
N ALA A 294 5.85 12.19 -17.28
CA ALA A 294 4.96 11.04 -17.12
C ALA A 294 4.84 10.28 -18.44
N LEU A 295 4.95 8.95 -18.38
CA LEU A 295 4.86 8.04 -19.53
C LEU A 295 3.94 6.85 -19.21
N PRO A 296 3.10 6.39 -20.15
CA PRO A 296 2.42 5.10 -20.03
C PRO A 296 3.39 3.94 -19.73
N ALA A 297 2.98 2.99 -18.89
CA ALA A 297 3.82 1.89 -18.43
C ALA A 297 4.36 1.01 -19.57
N ASP A 298 3.54 0.74 -20.59
CA ASP A 298 3.90 -0.01 -21.79
C ASP A 298 4.97 0.73 -22.62
N LEU A 299 4.82 2.04 -22.80
CA LEU A 299 5.81 2.87 -23.49
C LEU A 299 7.12 2.96 -22.72
N TRP A 300 7.05 3.05 -21.39
CA TRP A 300 8.23 3.05 -20.54
C TRP A 300 8.95 1.68 -20.58
N LEU A 301 8.20 0.57 -20.57
CA LEU A 301 8.74 -0.78 -20.75
C LEU A 301 9.40 -0.93 -22.13
N ALA A 302 8.75 -0.47 -23.20
CA ALA A 302 9.28 -0.49 -24.55
C ALA A 302 10.58 0.32 -24.64
N ARG A 303 10.60 1.56 -24.12
CA ARG A 303 11.79 2.42 -24.07
C ARG A 303 12.95 1.75 -23.36
N ASN A 304 12.72 1.18 -22.18
CA ASN A 304 13.78 0.54 -21.39
C ASN A 304 14.28 -0.78 -21.98
N ARG A 305 13.44 -1.51 -22.74
CA ARG A 305 13.88 -2.69 -23.49
C ARG A 305 14.67 -2.28 -24.73
N SER A 306 14.28 -1.19 -25.38
CA SER A 306 14.89 -0.67 -26.61
C SER A 306 16.17 0.14 -26.38
N GLU A 307 16.50 0.57 -25.16
CA GLU A 307 17.84 1.13 -24.87
C GLU A 307 19.00 0.14 -25.11
N ALA A 308 18.72 -1.12 -25.49
CA ALA A 308 19.68 -2.02 -26.11
C ALA A 308 19.96 -1.74 -27.62
N GLY A 309 19.30 -0.77 -28.24
CA GLY A 309 19.50 -0.33 -29.63
C GLY A 309 18.76 0.96 -29.95
N THR A 310 19.51 2.05 -30.11
CA THR A 310 19.19 3.34 -30.77
C THR A 310 17.71 3.77 -30.80
N SER A 311 17.40 4.76 -29.96
CA SER A 311 16.10 5.44 -29.90
C SER A 311 15.86 6.29 -31.17
N GLU A 312 15.06 5.76 -32.08
CA GLU A 312 14.27 6.55 -33.04
C GLU A 312 12.85 5.98 -33.04
N MET A 313 11.98 6.53 -32.18
CA MET A 313 10.54 6.40 -32.37
C MET A 313 10.02 7.74 -32.88
N THR A 314 10.14 7.91 -34.19
CA THR A 314 9.32 8.81 -34.99
C THR A 314 8.03 8.07 -35.35
N GLY A 315 6.87 8.68 -35.06
CA GLY A 315 5.63 8.39 -35.80
C GLY A 315 4.37 8.20 -34.96
N GLY A 316 3.56 9.26 -34.85
CA GLY A 316 2.10 9.14 -34.73
C GLY A 316 1.44 9.75 -33.48
N LEU A 317 0.92 10.98 -33.65
CA LEU A 317 -0.21 11.58 -32.92
C LEU A 317 -0.12 11.69 -31.37
N GLY A 318 0.43 12.83 -30.92
CA GLY A 318 0.39 13.30 -29.54
C GLY A 318 1.59 12.83 -28.73
N ARG A 319 2.36 13.76 -28.15
CA ARG A 319 3.44 13.37 -27.23
C ARG A 319 2.80 12.68 -26.02
N PRO A 320 3.04 11.37 -25.79
CA PRO A 320 2.54 10.69 -24.59
C PRO A 320 3.21 11.21 -23.32
N GLU A 321 4.36 11.88 -23.47
CA GLU A 321 5.09 12.55 -22.42
C GLU A 321 4.36 13.80 -21.93
N ARG A 322 3.87 13.74 -20.69
CA ARG A 322 3.25 14.89 -20.03
C ARG A 322 4.21 15.46 -18.97
N PRO A 323 4.55 16.75 -19.03
CA PRO A 323 5.36 17.37 -18.00
C PRO A 323 4.52 17.56 -16.74
N TYR A 324 5.02 17.06 -15.62
CA TYR A 324 4.50 17.28 -14.28
C TYR A 324 5.54 17.98 -13.43
N LEU A 325 5.07 18.76 -12.48
CA LEU A 325 5.84 19.14 -11.31
C LEU A 325 5.53 18.12 -10.20
N ARG A 326 6.57 17.53 -9.63
CA ARG A 326 6.46 16.61 -8.50
C ARG A 326 6.95 17.32 -7.25
N ALA A 327 6.06 17.54 -6.30
CA ALA A 327 6.42 17.84 -4.93
C ALA A 327 6.43 16.54 -4.12
N GLN A 328 7.42 16.34 -3.27
CA GLN A 328 7.54 15.14 -2.46
C GLN A 328 7.91 15.51 -1.03
N CYS A 329 7.21 14.96 -0.05
CA CYS A 329 7.53 15.01 1.38
C CYS A 329 7.86 13.59 1.86
N VAL A 330 8.97 13.45 2.58
CA VAL A 330 9.46 12.18 3.12
C VAL A 330 9.51 12.30 4.64
N SER A 331 8.49 11.75 5.31
CA SER A 331 8.31 11.83 6.75
C SER A 331 8.49 10.46 7.41
N TRP A 332 8.43 10.42 8.75
CA TRP A 332 8.54 9.18 9.52
C TRP A 332 9.77 8.34 9.14
N GLN A 333 10.91 9.00 8.96
CA GLN A 333 12.19 8.39 8.56
C GLN A 333 12.12 7.60 7.24
N GLY A 334 11.25 8.04 6.32
CA GLY A 334 11.03 7.43 5.02
C GLY A 334 9.87 6.43 4.98
N GLN A 335 9.26 6.10 6.11
CA GLN A 335 8.12 5.17 6.15
C GLN A 335 6.91 5.74 5.43
N LEU A 336 6.68 7.05 5.54
CA LEU A 336 5.59 7.74 4.89
C LEU A 336 6.16 8.67 3.81
N VAL A 337 5.67 8.52 2.58
CA VAL A 337 6.06 9.40 1.47
C VAL A 337 4.82 9.94 0.82
N VAL A 338 4.70 11.26 0.77
CA VAL A 338 3.61 11.96 0.09
C VAL A 338 4.17 12.62 -1.15
N SER A 339 3.59 12.34 -2.31
CA SER A 339 3.97 12.93 -3.59
C SER A 339 2.77 13.61 -4.22
N LEU A 340 2.87 14.90 -4.52
CA LEU A 340 1.88 15.64 -5.30
C LEU A 340 2.41 15.86 -6.72
N PHE A 341 1.68 15.33 -7.71
CA PHE A 341 1.95 15.60 -9.11
C PHE A 341 1.00 16.66 -9.63
N ALA A 342 1.53 17.83 -9.97
CA ALA A 342 0.80 18.94 -10.56
C ALA A 342 1.11 19.03 -12.06
N HIS A 343 0.05 19.10 -12.88
CA HIS A 343 0.14 19.36 -14.31
C HIS A 343 -0.77 20.53 -14.66
N VAL A 344 -0.26 21.38 -15.55
CA VAL A 344 -0.94 22.57 -16.03
C VAL A 344 -0.96 22.51 -17.55
N ALA A 345 -2.13 22.76 -18.13
CA ALA A 345 -2.29 22.95 -19.56
C ALA A 345 -3.14 24.19 -19.82
N LEU A 346 -2.73 25.01 -20.78
CA LEU A 346 -3.46 26.18 -21.27
C LEU A 346 -3.98 25.85 -22.66
N GLN A 347 -5.27 25.54 -22.78
CA GLN A 347 -5.87 25.10 -24.05
C GLN A 347 -7.16 25.85 -24.33
N ALA A 348 -7.28 26.41 -25.54
CA ALA A 348 -8.50 27.07 -26.02
C ALA A 348 -9.06 28.17 -25.08
N GLY A 349 -8.19 28.90 -24.37
CA GLY A 349 -8.61 29.93 -23.41
C GLY A 349 -9.10 29.36 -22.08
N GLU A 350 -8.85 28.08 -21.79
CA GLU A 350 -9.10 27.45 -20.51
C GLU A 350 -7.79 27.07 -19.82
N LEU A 351 -7.76 27.26 -18.50
CA LEU A 351 -6.75 26.69 -17.62
C LEU A 351 -7.22 25.33 -17.13
N ARG A 352 -6.45 24.28 -17.44
CA ARG A 352 -6.61 22.94 -16.87
C ARG A 352 -5.48 22.66 -15.89
N LEU A 353 -5.82 22.61 -14.61
CA LEU A 353 -4.93 22.20 -13.52
C LEU A 353 -5.32 20.79 -13.08
N THR A 354 -4.36 19.86 -13.08
CA THR A 354 -4.54 18.49 -12.60
C THR A 354 -3.60 18.24 -11.43
N LEU A 355 -4.17 17.91 -10.27
CA LEU A 355 -3.44 17.59 -9.04
C LEU A 355 -3.67 16.12 -8.70
N ARG A 356 -2.58 15.35 -8.58
CA ARG A 356 -2.64 13.93 -8.24
C ARG A 356 -1.81 13.67 -6.98
N PRO A 357 -2.43 13.70 -5.79
CA PRO A 357 -1.74 13.29 -4.58
C PRO A 357 -1.62 11.76 -4.55
N GLN A 358 -0.41 11.28 -4.25
CA GLN A 358 -0.09 9.87 -4.05
C GLN A 358 0.61 9.73 -2.70
N VAL A 359 0.27 8.69 -1.96
CA VAL A 359 0.86 8.40 -0.66
C VAL A 359 1.35 6.98 -0.64
N MET A 360 2.63 6.83 -0.31
CA MET A 360 3.25 5.55 -0.04
C MET A 360 3.09 5.22 1.45
N ALA A 361 2.42 4.11 1.72
CA ALA A 361 2.28 3.58 3.07
C ALA A 361 3.63 3.05 3.63
N PRO A 362 3.71 2.83 4.95
CA PRO A 362 4.86 2.19 5.60
C PRO A 362 5.20 0.82 5.02
N LEU A 363 6.45 0.37 5.23
CA LEU A 363 6.83 -0.99 4.88
C LEU A 363 6.00 -2.02 5.65
N LEU A 364 5.84 -3.20 5.04
CA LEU A 364 5.43 -4.40 5.74
C LEU A 364 6.38 -4.63 6.95
N PRO A 365 5.83 -5.01 8.11
CA PRO A 365 6.64 -5.19 9.30
C PRO A 365 7.73 -6.22 9.06
N LEU A 366 8.93 -5.89 9.51
CA LEU A 366 10.07 -6.78 9.45
C LEU A 366 9.88 -7.93 10.44
N PRO A 367 10.28 -9.16 10.07
CA PRO A 367 10.34 -10.23 11.04
C PRO A 367 11.34 -9.87 12.15
N GLU A 368 10.88 -9.94 13.39
CA GLU A 368 11.73 -9.78 14.55
C GLU A 368 12.87 -10.81 14.53
N PRO A 369 14.11 -10.40 14.87
CA PRO A 369 15.20 -11.36 15.02
C PRO A 369 14.85 -12.35 16.14
N ALA A 370 14.91 -13.66 15.88
CA ALA A 370 14.80 -14.61 16.98
C ALA A 370 16.04 -14.48 17.88
N SER A 371 15.82 -14.63 19.18
CA SER A 371 16.79 -14.24 20.21
C SER A 371 18.05 -15.12 20.29
N ARG A 372 18.13 -16.27 19.60
CA ARG A 372 19.26 -17.22 19.73
C ARG A 372 19.77 -17.80 18.40
N ALA A 373 21.02 -17.45 18.07
CA ALA A 373 21.77 -17.86 16.89
C ALA A 373 21.83 -19.38 16.67
N VAL A 374 22.04 -20.13 17.75
CA VAL A 374 22.24 -21.58 17.68
C VAL A 374 20.96 -22.28 17.24
N PHE A 375 19.81 -21.87 17.78
CA PHE A 375 18.51 -22.44 17.41
C PHE A 375 18.14 -22.10 15.97
N GLU A 376 18.46 -20.88 15.51
CA GLU A 376 18.28 -20.50 14.11
C GLU A 376 19.19 -21.28 13.16
N GLY A 377 20.46 -21.47 13.52
CA GLY A 377 21.40 -22.27 12.72
C GLY A 377 20.97 -23.74 12.61
N LEU A 378 20.56 -24.36 13.72
CA LEU A 378 20.02 -25.72 13.74
C LEU A 378 18.72 -25.83 12.94
N ARG A 379 17.80 -24.87 13.09
CA ARG A 379 16.57 -24.81 12.31
C ARG A 379 16.85 -24.57 10.82
N GLY A 380 17.86 -23.76 10.50
CA GLY A 380 18.35 -23.50 9.15
C GLY A 380 18.95 -24.75 8.49
N ALA A 381 19.64 -25.60 9.25
CA ALA A 381 20.11 -26.91 8.79
C ALA A 381 18.95 -27.90 8.55
N ALA A 382 17.88 -27.83 9.35
CA ALA A 382 16.67 -28.62 9.13
C ALA A 382 15.80 -28.11 7.96
N GLY A 383 15.91 -26.82 7.60
CA GLY A 383 15.11 -26.16 6.56
C GLY A 383 15.21 -26.82 5.17
N PRO A 384 16.40 -27.06 4.60
CA PRO A 384 16.59 -27.76 3.33
C PRO A 384 15.92 -29.14 3.34
N TRP A 385 16.08 -29.89 4.43
CA TRP A 385 15.43 -31.20 4.60
C TRP A 385 13.92 -31.06 4.60
N LEU A 386 13.35 -30.10 5.33
CA LEU A 386 11.91 -29.81 5.32
C LEU A 386 11.40 -29.38 3.93
N THR A 387 12.14 -28.55 3.20
CA THR A 387 11.76 -28.11 1.85
C THR A 387 11.85 -29.23 0.83
N LEU A 388 12.91 -30.06 0.89
CA LEU A 388 13.05 -31.26 0.08
C LEU A 388 11.91 -32.22 0.36
N TRP A 389 11.56 -32.41 1.63
CA TRP A 389 10.47 -33.26 2.06
C TRP A 389 9.10 -32.74 1.63
N ARG A 390 8.86 -31.42 1.69
CA ARG A 390 7.66 -30.77 1.11
C ARG A 390 7.62 -30.89 -0.41
N ARG A 391 8.76 -30.84 -1.10
CA ARG A 391 8.82 -30.99 -2.56
C ARG A 391 8.56 -32.43 -2.99
N ILE A 392 9.01 -33.40 -2.19
CA ILE A 392 8.71 -34.83 -2.36
C ILE A 392 7.23 -35.10 -2.06
N ARG A 393 6.68 -34.49 -1.01
CA ARG A 393 5.24 -34.47 -0.71
C ARG A 393 4.54 -33.45 -1.59
N LYS A 394 4.46 -33.71 -2.90
CA LYS A 394 3.81 -32.90 -3.94
C LYS A 394 2.60 -32.10 -3.42
N THR A 395 2.88 -30.97 -2.79
CA THR A 395 1.96 -29.86 -2.70
C THR A 395 2.39 -29.05 -3.91
N PRO A 396 1.57 -28.97 -4.97
CA PRO A 396 1.86 -28.04 -6.06
C PRO A 396 2.02 -26.69 -5.38
N ALA A 397 3.27 -26.25 -5.24
CA ALA A 397 3.55 -24.91 -4.78
C ALA A 397 2.91 -24.05 -5.85
N GLN A 398 1.80 -23.41 -5.50
CA GLN A 398 1.04 -22.54 -6.39
C GLN A 398 2.05 -21.56 -6.97
N GLU A 399 2.43 -21.85 -8.21
CA GLU A 399 3.32 -21.02 -8.97
C GLU A 399 2.52 -19.74 -9.16
N THR A 400 2.97 -18.70 -8.45
CA THR A 400 2.34 -17.40 -8.48
C THR A 400 2.37 -17.00 -9.94
N ASP A 401 1.18 -16.85 -10.55
CA ASP A 401 1.01 -16.65 -11.98
C ASP A 401 2.00 -15.61 -12.52
N PRO A 402 2.53 -15.80 -13.74
CA PRO A 402 3.38 -14.81 -14.36
C PRO A 402 2.65 -13.47 -14.39
N ALA A 403 3.31 -12.47 -13.82
CA ALA A 403 2.92 -11.08 -13.70
C ALA A 403 1.76 -10.64 -14.62
N GLY A 404 0.55 -10.60 -14.08
CA GLY A 404 -0.57 -9.92 -14.72
C GLY A 404 -0.27 -8.42 -14.90
N PRO A 405 -1.06 -7.70 -15.72
CA PRO A 405 -0.88 -6.27 -16.00
C PRO A 405 -0.86 -5.38 -14.75
N ASP A 406 -1.39 -5.88 -13.62
CA ASP A 406 -1.42 -5.18 -12.31
C ASP A 406 -0.23 -5.51 -11.39
N THR A 407 0.81 -6.16 -11.89
CA THR A 407 1.97 -6.50 -11.06
C THR A 407 2.76 -5.23 -10.72
N PRO A 408 3.07 -4.96 -9.44
CA PRO A 408 3.82 -3.76 -9.07
C PRO A 408 5.16 -3.69 -9.81
N LEU A 409 5.37 -2.61 -10.57
CA LEU A 409 6.64 -2.37 -11.26
C LEU A 409 7.70 -1.77 -10.32
N SER A 410 7.29 -1.22 -9.17
CA SER A 410 8.20 -0.68 -8.15
C SER A 410 8.43 -1.66 -7.00
N LEU A 411 9.68 -1.78 -6.57
CA LEU A 411 10.06 -2.53 -5.36
C LEU A 411 9.36 -1.97 -4.11
N ARG A 412 9.20 -0.64 -4.04
CA ARG A 412 8.58 0.01 -2.88
C ARG A 412 7.12 -0.37 -2.76
N ASP A 413 6.37 -0.27 -3.86
CA ASP A 413 4.93 -0.60 -3.89
C ASP A 413 4.66 -2.03 -3.44
N ASP A 414 5.48 -3.00 -3.87
CA ASP A 414 5.31 -4.41 -3.49
C ASP A 414 5.58 -4.68 -2.01
N LEU A 415 6.36 -3.81 -1.35
CA LEU A 415 6.80 -3.99 0.04
C LEU A 415 6.09 -3.06 1.02
N SER A 416 5.20 -2.18 0.55
CA SER A 416 4.41 -1.28 1.38
C SER A 416 3.11 -1.95 1.82
N LEU A 417 2.58 -1.50 2.96
CA LEU A 417 1.23 -1.88 3.40
C LEU A 417 0.18 -1.40 2.39
N PRO A 418 -0.95 -2.11 2.24
CA PRO A 418 -2.01 -1.68 1.34
C PRO A 418 -2.66 -0.36 1.81
N GLU A 419 -2.67 -0.10 3.12
CA GLU A 419 -3.25 1.07 3.76
C GLU A 419 -2.38 1.53 4.95
N ILE A 420 -2.51 2.81 5.33
CA ILE A 420 -1.83 3.37 6.51
C ILE A 420 -2.67 3.02 7.74
N SER A 421 -2.19 2.07 8.53
CA SER A 421 -2.88 1.61 9.73
C SER A 421 -2.76 2.56 10.92
N ASP A 422 -1.68 3.34 10.99
CA ASP A 422 -1.42 4.25 12.09
C ASP A 422 -2.16 5.59 11.90
N LEU A 423 -2.93 6.00 12.92
CA LEU A 423 -3.77 7.19 12.87
C LEU A 423 -2.96 8.47 12.67
N HIS A 424 -1.80 8.59 13.33
CA HIS A 424 -0.97 9.79 13.24
C HIS A 424 -0.29 9.88 11.89
N GLN A 425 0.20 8.77 11.35
CA GLN A 425 0.75 8.73 10.00
C GLN A 425 -0.31 9.07 8.95
N ARG A 426 -1.54 8.61 9.12
CA ARG A 426 -2.65 8.98 8.23
C ARG A 426 -2.95 10.48 8.31
N GLY A 427 -3.09 11.03 9.51
CA GLY A 427 -3.31 12.47 9.72
C GLY A 427 -2.19 13.32 9.13
N ASP A 428 -0.93 12.93 9.31
CA ASP A 428 0.22 13.62 8.71
C ASP A 428 0.20 13.53 7.18
N ALA A 429 -0.18 12.37 6.61
CA ALA A 429 -0.30 12.21 5.16
C ALA A 429 -1.34 13.17 4.58
N GLU A 430 -2.51 13.23 5.20
CA GLU A 430 -3.61 14.12 4.80
C GLU A 430 -3.20 15.59 4.93
N ARG A 431 -2.58 15.98 6.05
CA ARG A 431 -2.05 17.33 6.28
C ARG A 431 -1.01 17.72 5.23
N HIS A 432 -0.05 16.83 4.90
CA HIS A 432 0.97 17.12 3.91
C HIS A 432 0.38 17.31 2.51
N VAL A 433 -0.62 16.49 2.14
CA VAL A 433 -1.34 16.66 0.87
C VAL A 433 -2.03 18.01 0.82
N GLU A 434 -2.73 18.39 1.89
CA GLU A 434 -3.45 19.66 1.99
C GLU A 434 -2.51 20.86 1.88
N LEU A 435 -1.41 20.88 2.63
CA LEU A 435 -0.42 21.96 2.55
C LEU A 435 0.14 22.13 1.13
N MET A 436 0.48 21.02 0.46
CA MET A 436 0.98 21.08 -0.91
C MET A 436 -0.11 21.53 -1.90
N GLN A 437 -1.35 21.06 -1.76
CA GLN A 437 -2.45 21.44 -2.64
C GLN A 437 -2.78 22.93 -2.49
N THR A 438 -2.91 23.41 -1.26
CA THR A 438 -3.15 24.83 -0.97
C THR A 438 -2.04 25.71 -1.54
N ALA A 439 -0.77 25.31 -1.39
CA ALA A 439 0.36 26.01 -2.00
C ALA A 439 0.24 26.14 -3.52
N VAL A 440 -0.14 25.05 -4.21
CA VAL A 440 -0.34 25.06 -5.66
C VAL A 440 -1.50 25.95 -6.05
N LEU A 441 -2.65 25.83 -5.38
CA LEU A 441 -3.85 26.60 -5.70
C LEU A 441 -3.63 28.10 -5.48
N SER A 442 -3.05 28.49 -4.34
CA SER A 442 -2.71 29.89 -4.06
C SER A 442 -1.69 30.45 -5.05
N ALA A 443 -0.73 29.66 -5.51
CA ALA A 443 0.25 30.11 -6.51
C ALA A 443 -0.40 30.37 -7.89
N VAL A 444 -1.32 29.49 -8.30
CA VAL A 444 -2.08 29.66 -9.54
C VAL A 444 -2.98 30.88 -9.44
N GLU A 445 -3.70 31.05 -8.34
CA GLU A 445 -4.57 32.21 -8.12
C GLU A 445 -3.81 33.53 -8.14
N ALA A 446 -2.69 33.62 -7.40
CA ALA A 446 -1.85 34.81 -7.39
C ALA A 446 -1.29 35.16 -8.77
N LEU A 447 -0.92 34.15 -9.57
CA LEU A 447 -0.44 34.39 -10.92
C LEU A 447 -1.56 34.81 -11.87
N LEU A 448 -2.74 34.19 -11.78
CA LEU A 448 -3.92 34.61 -12.55
C LEU A 448 -4.27 36.07 -12.26
N GLU A 449 -4.26 36.46 -10.98
CA GLU A 449 -4.49 37.85 -10.57
C GLU A 449 -3.42 38.80 -11.12
N HIS A 450 -2.15 38.42 -11.04
CA HIS A 450 -1.04 39.22 -11.56
C HIS A 450 -1.16 39.50 -13.07
N HIS A 451 -1.61 38.52 -13.85
CA HIS A 451 -1.84 38.66 -15.29
C HIS A 451 -3.18 39.34 -15.64
N GLY A 452 -4.00 39.69 -14.65
CA GLY A 452 -5.27 40.38 -14.83
C GLY A 452 -6.44 39.47 -15.23
N PHE A 453 -6.37 38.17 -14.93
CA PHE A 453 -7.49 37.25 -15.08
C PHE A 453 -8.45 37.31 -13.89
N ALA A 454 -9.73 37.02 -14.13
CA ALA A 454 -10.72 36.86 -13.07
C ALA A 454 -10.48 35.56 -12.30
N THR A 455 -10.37 35.63 -10.98
CA THR A 455 -10.07 34.49 -10.10
C THR A 455 -11.31 33.88 -9.44
N GLU A 456 -12.48 34.52 -9.51
CA GLU A 456 -13.72 34.10 -8.84
C GLU A 456 -14.07 32.63 -9.15
N ALA A 457 -14.14 32.26 -10.43
CA ALA A 457 -14.44 30.88 -10.85
C ALA A 457 -13.35 29.85 -10.49
N PHE A 458 -12.15 30.29 -10.14
CA PHE A 458 -11.07 29.45 -9.61
C PHE A 458 -11.17 29.34 -8.09
N SER A 459 -11.40 30.45 -7.38
CA SER A 459 -11.59 30.51 -5.93
C SER A 459 -12.81 29.72 -5.47
N ASP A 460 -13.93 29.79 -6.20
CA ASP A 460 -15.12 28.99 -5.91
C ASP A 460 -14.81 27.49 -5.97
N ARG A 461 -14.03 27.06 -6.97
CA ARG A 461 -13.59 25.66 -7.11
C ARG A 461 -12.55 25.26 -6.07
N HIS A 462 -11.66 26.16 -5.68
CA HIS A 462 -10.72 25.97 -4.57
C HIS A 462 -11.48 25.68 -3.27
N THR A 463 -12.52 26.48 -2.99
CA THR A 463 -13.37 26.30 -1.80
C THR A 463 -14.12 24.98 -1.82
N VAL A 464 -14.69 24.59 -2.97
CA VAL A 464 -15.41 23.31 -3.14
C VAL A 464 -14.48 22.11 -2.98
N ILE A 465 -13.25 22.19 -3.50
CA ILE A 465 -12.27 21.12 -3.33
C ILE A 465 -11.85 21.01 -1.87
N ASN A 466 -11.67 22.10 -1.14
CA ASN A 466 -11.36 21.99 0.28
C ASN A 466 -12.58 21.51 1.10
N SER A 467 -13.80 21.97 0.79
CA SER A 467 -15.00 21.62 1.56
C SER A 467 -15.50 20.19 1.34
N ILE A 468 -15.52 19.69 0.10
CA ILE A 468 -15.91 18.30 -0.20
C ILE A 468 -14.95 17.30 0.46
N HIS A 469 -13.68 17.68 0.69
CA HIS A 469 -12.66 16.76 1.18
C HIS A 469 -12.42 16.84 2.70
N VAL A 470 -12.79 17.93 3.38
CA VAL A 470 -12.77 18.03 4.85
C VAL A 470 -13.91 17.24 5.51
N LEU A 471 -14.97 16.90 4.77
CA LEU A 471 -16.19 16.26 5.28
C LEU A 471 -16.23 14.72 5.16
N GLY A 472 -15.12 14.05 4.79
CA GLY A 472 -15.04 12.59 4.69
C GLY A 472 -15.94 12.00 3.58
N ASP A 473 -15.97 10.67 3.44
CA ASP A 473 -16.84 9.91 2.51
C ASP A 473 -18.34 10.05 2.87
N ASN A 474 -18.84 11.29 2.89
CA ASN A 474 -20.25 11.58 2.99
C ASN A 474 -20.87 11.41 1.61
N ASN A 475 -21.41 10.22 1.38
CA ASN A 475 -22.43 9.95 0.35
C ASN A 475 -23.74 10.74 0.59
N ALA A 476 -23.78 11.62 1.60
CA ALA A 476 -24.84 12.58 1.83
C ALA A 476 -24.70 13.78 0.86
N GLY A 477 -25.19 13.60 -0.37
CA GLY A 477 -25.79 14.70 -1.13
C GLY A 477 -24.88 15.57 -1.97
N ILE A 478 -24.17 14.98 -2.96
CA ILE A 478 -23.94 15.66 -4.24
C ILE A 478 -25.29 15.71 -5.02
N GLN A 479 -26.31 16.30 -4.41
CA GLN A 479 -27.58 16.67 -5.06
C GLN A 479 -27.77 18.19 -5.08
N LEU A 480 -26.89 18.97 -4.43
CA LEU A 480 -27.02 20.43 -4.34
C LEU A 480 -26.08 21.21 -5.27
N ALA A 481 -25.22 20.54 -6.05
CA ALA A 481 -24.31 21.20 -7.01
C ALA A 481 -24.58 20.84 -8.48
N GLY A 482 -25.76 20.27 -8.77
CA GLY A 482 -26.22 19.97 -10.12
C GLY A 482 -27.44 20.82 -10.48
N GLY A 483 -27.20 22.04 -10.97
CA GLY A 483 -28.13 22.86 -11.76
C GLY A 483 -29.63 22.73 -11.49
N VAL A 484 -30.14 23.51 -10.54
CA VAL A 484 -31.52 24.02 -10.61
C VAL A 484 -31.42 25.54 -10.72
N THR A 485 -31.83 26.05 -11.87
CA THR A 485 -32.04 27.47 -12.14
C THR A 485 -33.04 28.07 -11.15
N LEU A 486 -32.55 28.90 -10.23
CA LEU A 486 -33.34 29.78 -9.36
C LEU A 486 -33.90 30.97 -10.17
N THR A 487 -34.83 30.71 -11.08
CA THR A 487 -35.57 31.78 -11.80
C THR A 487 -37.08 31.62 -11.77
N GLN A 488 -37.64 30.75 -10.92
CA GLN A 488 -39.08 30.50 -10.98
C GLN A 488 -39.72 30.23 -9.61
N VAL A 489 -39.49 31.12 -8.64
CA VAL A 489 -40.44 31.38 -7.54
C VAL A 489 -40.42 32.88 -7.23
N ALA A 490 -40.81 33.68 -8.21
CA ALA A 490 -41.32 35.02 -7.97
C ALA A 490 -42.62 35.13 -8.75
N GLN A 491 -43.64 35.69 -8.10
CA GLN A 491 -45.00 35.97 -8.59
C GLN A 491 -46.03 34.85 -8.40
N THR A 492 -46.67 34.85 -7.23
CA THR A 492 -48.10 35.14 -7.11
C THR A 492 -48.38 35.72 -5.72
N ALA A 493 -48.62 37.03 -5.67
CA ALA A 493 -49.31 37.65 -4.54
C ALA A 493 -50.81 37.69 -4.85
N PRO A 494 -51.66 37.68 -3.80
CA PRO A 494 -52.62 38.76 -3.69
C PRO A 494 -52.63 39.42 -2.29
N THR A 495 -52.40 40.74 -2.33
CA THR A 495 -53.14 41.82 -1.64
C THR A 495 -53.37 41.77 -0.12
N ALA A 496 -52.76 42.74 0.58
CA ALA A 496 -52.97 43.13 1.99
C ALA A 496 -54.33 43.82 2.25
N PRO A 497 -54.76 44.17 3.50
CA PRO A 497 -54.13 45.21 4.37
C PRO A 497 -54.09 44.81 5.89
N ASP A 498 -53.40 45.40 6.87
CA ASP A 498 -52.75 46.71 7.09
C ASP A 498 -51.85 46.61 8.38
N PRO A 499 -51.18 47.69 8.87
CA PRO A 499 -49.78 47.63 9.31
C PRO A 499 -49.56 47.71 10.84
N ALA A 500 -48.40 47.23 11.30
CA ALA A 500 -47.79 47.70 12.54
C ALA A 500 -46.26 47.80 12.40
N SER A 501 -45.76 48.96 12.82
CA SER A 501 -44.42 49.51 12.64
C SER A 501 -43.37 48.92 13.59
N THR A 502 -42.15 48.85 13.06
CA THR A 502 -40.80 48.94 13.67
C THR A 502 -40.69 49.03 15.20
N GLU A 503 -39.79 48.22 15.78
CA GLU A 503 -38.43 48.63 16.21
C GLU A 503 -37.88 47.68 17.30
N GLY A 504 -36.56 47.43 17.32
CA GLY A 504 -35.84 47.09 18.56
C GLY A 504 -35.40 45.64 18.80
N VAL A 505 -34.37 45.23 18.08
CA VAL A 505 -33.20 44.40 18.47
C VAL A 505 -33.08 43.90 19.93
N PHE A 506 -32.61 42.63 20.03
CA PHE A 506 -32.18 41.80 21.18
C PHE A 506 -33.26 40.95 21.90
N MET A 507 -33.38 39.67 21.48
CA MET A 507 -33.85 38.59 22.36
C MET A 507 -32.78 37.53 22.55
N ASN A 508 -32.43 37.30 23.82
CA ASN A 508 -31.48 36.30 24.30
C ASN A 508 -32.28 35.21 25.03
N PRO A 509 -32.47 34.01 24.48
CA PRO A 509 -33.35 33.01 25.08
C PRO A 509 -32.61 32.23 26.18
N GLY A 510 -32.87 32.56 27.44
CA GLY A 510 -32.28 31.84 28.58
C GLY A 510 -32.63 32.35 29.98
N LEU A 511 -33.77 33.02 30.17
CA LEU A 511 -34.20 33.48 31.49
C LEU A 511 -35.10 32.45 32.17
N PRO A 512 -34.72 31.91 33.35
CA PRO A 512 -35.56 30.97 34.10
C PRO A 512 -36.76 31.69 34.75
N HIS A 513 -37.92 31.02 34.73
CA HIS A 513 -39.14 31.49 35.38
C HIS A 513 -39.01 31.51 36.91
N ARG A 514 -39.35 32.65 37.52
CA ARG A 514 -39.38 32.87 38.97
C ARG A 514 -40.84 32.86 39.45
N THR A 515 -41.20 31.91 40.30
CA THR A 515 -42.43 31.94 41.11
C THR A 515 -42.11 32.47 42.53
N PRO A 516 -43.02 33.21 43.18
CA PRO A 516 -42.72 33.93 44.43
C PRO A 516 -42.99 33.10 45.70
N ASP A 517 -42.15 33.34 46.71
CA ASP A 517 -42.15 32.75 48.07
C ASP A 517 -43.35 33.18 48.95
N PRO A 518 -43.53 32.49 50.10
CA PRO A 518 -43.48 33.22 51.37
C PRO A 518 -42.63 32.57 52.50
N GLU A 519 -41.98 33.46 53.26
CA GLU A 519 -41.18 33.37 54.50
C GLU A 519 -41.91 32.77 55.76
N PRO A 520 -41.32 32.67 56.98
CA PRO A 520 -40.05 32.02 57.41
C PRO A 520 -40.20 31.20 58.75
N ALA A 521 -39.20 30.39 59.17
CA ALA A 521 -38.73 30.23 60.58
C ALA A 521 -37.88 28.96 60.88
N ARG A 522 -36.81 29.18 61.69
CA ARG A 522 -36.11 28.31 62.68
C ARG A 522 -35.10 27.21 62.25
N THR A 523 -33.82 27.49 62.55
CA THR A 523 -32.67 26.69 63.11
C THR A 523 -32.85 25.22 63.53
N PRO A 524 -31.75 24.44 63.79
CA PRO A 524 -30.39 24.39 63.20
C PRO A 524 -29.87 22.94 62.89
N ASP A 525 -28.94 22.78 61.92
CA ASP A 525 -27.97 21.67 61.65
C ASP A 525 -28.47 20.18 61.67
N PRO A 526 -27.77 19.17 61.08
CA PRO A 526 -26.40 19.12 60.56
C PRO A 526 -26.23 18.53 59.14
N GLU A 527 -25.02 18.70 58.59
CA GLU A 527 -24.26 17.85 57.65
C GLU A 527 -25.02 16.84 56.75
N PRO A 528 -24.75 16.86 55.43
CA PRO A 528 -24.56 15.58 54.75
C PRO A 528 -23.40 15.53 53.75
N ALA A 529 -22.62 14.47 53.92
CA ALA A 529 -22.25 13.49 52.89
C ALA A 529 -21.87 14.00 51.49
N GLN A 530 -20.58 13.79 51.19
CA GLN A 530 -20.02 13.71 49.86
C GLN A 530 -20.90 12.88 48.90
N ALA A 531 -21.35 13.51 47.81
CA ALA A 531 -21.83 12.83 46.63
C ALA A 531 -20.69 12.74 45.59
N PRO A 532 -20.59 11.62 44.85
CA PRO A 532 -19.54 11.41 43.86
C PRO A 532 -19.74 12.32 42.64
N GLY A 533 -18.67 13.02 42.26
CA GLY A 533 -18.62 13.80 41.03
C GLY A 533 -18.88 12.91 39.82
N SER A 534 -19.98 13.18 39.12
CA SER A 534 -20.25 12.71 37.76
C SER A 534 -19.26 13.38 36.80
N GLY A 535 -18.11 12.74 36.59
CA GLY A 535 -17.23 13.04 35.48
C GLY A 535 -17.82 12.42 34.22
N ILE A 536 -18.31 13.26 33.29
CA ILE A 536 -18.66 12.84 31.94
C ILE A 536 -17.36 12.47 31.22
N ASN A 537 -17.13 11.16 31.10
CA ASN A 537 -16.01 10.58 30.37
C ASN A 537 -16.41 10.50 28.89
N ILE A 538 -16.05 11.51 28.09
CA ILE A 538 -16.19 11.47 26.63
C ILE A 538 -15.02 10.66 26.09
N GLY A 539 -15.20 9.34 26.11
CA GLY A 539 -14.31 8.38 25.48
C GLY A 539 -15.13 7.49 24.55
N ARG A 540 -14.69 7.45 23.29
CA ARG A 540 -15.14 6.64 22.14
C ARG A 540 -16.26 7.20 21.24
N ASP A 541 -15.90 7.19 19.96
CA ASP A 541 -16.71 7.06 18.74
C ASP A 541 -17.94 7.98 18.65
N ASN A 542 -17.67 9.26 18.36
CA ASN A 542 -18.69 10.14 17.79
C ASN A 542 -18.05 11.13 16.82
N THR A 543 -18.13 10.85 15.52
CA THR A 543 -17.81 11.80 14.43
C THR A 543 -19.07 12.15 13.65
N GLY A 544 -20.14 12.52 14.36
CA GLY A 544 -21.30 13.19 13.77
C GLY A 544 -21.44 14.58 14.36
N THR A 545 -21.18 15.62 13.56
CA THR A 545 -21.67 16.97 13.89
C THR A 545 -23.18 17.00 13.76
N ALA A 546 -23.86 17.34 14.86
CA ALA A 546 -25.28 17.67 14.87
C ALA A 546 -25.57 18.78 13.84
N GLN A 547 -26.34 18.45 12.81
CA GLN A 547 -26.92 19.46 11.93
C GLN A 547 -28.06 20.15 12.69
N ILE A 548 -27.93 21.46 12.88
CA ILE A 548 -29.07 22.33 13.16
C ILE A 548 -29.86 22.40 11.84
N ALA A 549 -30.82 21.50 11.68
CA ALA A 549 -31.85 21.60 10.67
C ALA A 549 -33.07 22.28 11.31
N ASP A 550 -33.53 23.37 10.70
CA ASP A 550 -34.80 23.99 11.03
C ASP A 550 -35.93 22.95 10.96
N GLY A 551 -36.61 22.75 12.09
CA GLY A 551 -38.06 22.57 12.15
C GLY A 551 -38.73 21.30 11.60
N HIS A 552 -38.02 20.27 11.11
CA HIS A 552 -38.69 19.04 10.65
C HIS A 552 -38.18 17.75 11.33
N VAL A 553 -39.11 17.06 11.98
CA VAL A 553 -38.92 15.77 12.67
C VAL A 553 -38.68 14.67 11.64
N LEU A 554 -37.46 14.15 11.55
CA LEU A 554 -37.14 12.94 10.81
C LEU A 554 -37.24 11.73 11.76
N SER A 555 -38.38 11.03 11.74
CA SER A 555 -38.50 9.69 12.30
C SER A 555 -38.00 8.67 11.28
N HIS A 556 -37.08 7.79 11.69
CA HIS A 556 -36.45 6.69 10.94
C HIS A 556 -35.16 7.04 10.17
N VAL A 557 -34.07 7.27 10.91
CA VAL A 557 -32.71 7.10 10.40
C VAL A 557 -32.07 5.93 11.14
N THR A 558 -31.84 4.83 10.42
CA THR A 558 -31.10 3.67 10.93
C THR A 558 -29.63 3.85 10.55
N GLN A 559 -28.78 4.24 11.51
CA GLN A 559 -27.32 4.27 11.32
C GLN A 559 -26.72 2.90 11.68
N THR A 560 -25.90 2.34 10.79
CA THR A 560 -25.06 1.16 11.07
C THR A 560 -23.61 1.59 11.19
N GLY A 561 -23.02 1.43 12.38
CA GLY A 561 -21.61 1.72 12.63
C GLY A 561 -20.71 0.54 12.25
N THR A 562 -19.58 0.80 11.60
CA THR A 562 -18.56 -0.19 11.22
C THR A 562 -17.54 -0.39 12.35
N GLY A 563 -17.95 -1.09 13.40
CA GLY A 563 -17.02 -1.70 14.36
C GLY A 563 -16.58 -3.09 13.87
N GLN A 564 -15.42 -3.57 14.33
CA GLN A 564 -14.78 -4.88 14.04
C GLN A 564 -15.59 -6.14 14.43
N SER A 565 -16.91 -6.04 14.54
CA SER A 565 -17.81 -7.18 14.67
C SER A 565 -18.08 -7.73 13.28
N GLY A 566 -17.98 -9.06 13.12
CA GLY A 566 -18.29 -9.73 11.85
C GLY A 566 -19.60 -9.23 11.25
N VAL A 567 -19.67 -9.14 9.91
CA VAL A 567 -20.86 -8.67 9.19
C VAL A 567 -22.06 -9.49 9.67
N PRO A 568 -23.07 -8.88 10.31
CA PRO A 568 -24.20 -9.63 10.83
C PRO A 568 -24.96 -10.29 9.67
N LEU A 569 -25.44 -11.51 9.88
CA LEU A 569 -26.14 -12.30 8.87
C LEU A 569 -27.31 -11.52 8.25
N ASP A 570 -28.00 -10.71 9.06
CA ASP A 570 -29.09 -9.84 8.65
C ASP A 570 -28.68 -8.80 7.60
N SER A 571 -27.45 -8.27 7.67
CA SER A 571 -26.93 -7.35 6.64
C SER A 571 -26.70 -8.05 5.31
N VAL A 572 -26.25 -9.31 5.32
CA VAL A 572 -26.11 -10.11 4.10
C VAL A 572 -27.48 -10.42 3.50
N ALA A 573 -28.48 -10.75 4.33
CA ALA A 573 -29.85 -10.98 3.88
C ALA A 573 -30.50 -9.71 3.29
N ALA A 574 -30.27 -8.54 3.90
CA ALA A 574 -30.73 -7.26 3.39
C ALA A 574 -30.10 -6.91 2.03
N LEU A 575 -28.77 -7.07 1.89
CA LEU A 575 -28.06 -6.87 0.63
C LEU A 575 -28.51 -7.85 -0.46
N LEU A 576 -28.78 -9.11 -0.11
CA LEU A 576 -29.32 -10.11 -1.03
C LEU A 576 -30.70 -9.72 -1.55
N THR A 577 -31.53 -9.15 -0.68
CA THR A 577 -32.87 -8.66 -1.05
C THR A 577 -32.79 -7.45 -1.98
N ALA A 578 -31.90 -6.49 -1.67
CA ALA A 578 -31.64 -5.33 -2.53
C ALA A 578 -31.10 -5.75 -3.91
N PHE A 579 -30.15 -6.70 -3.94
CA PHE A 579 -29.58 -7.22 -5.17
C PHE A 579 -30.64 -7.93 -6.05
N ARG A 580 -31.55 -8.70 -5.45
CA ARG A 580 -32.69 -9.31 -6.16
C ARG A 580 -33.65 -8.28 -6.75
N ALA A 581 -33.93 -7.20 -6.02
CA ALA A 581 -34.75 -6.11 -6.52
C ALA A 581 -34.09 -5.42 -7.73
N ASP A 582 -32.77 -5.26 -7.69
CA ASP A 582 -31.96 -4.72 -8.79
C ASP A 582 -31.92 -5.64 -10.02
N ILE A 583 -31.77 -6.95 -9.83
CA ILE A 583 -31.86 -7.95 -10.91
C ILE A 583 -33.22 -7.84 -11.61
N ASN A 584 -34.31 -7.73 -10.83
CA ASN A 584 -35.66 -7.64 -11.41
C ASN A 584 -35.89 -6.31 -12.13
N ARG A 585 -35.37 -5.21 -11.61
CA ARG A 585 -35.48 -3.89 -12.24
C ARG A 585 -34.71 -3.81 -13.55
N ASN A 586 -33.59 -4.51 -13.65
CA ASN A 586 -32.68 -4.46 -14.80
C ASN A 586 -32.75 -5.72 -15.67
N ALA A 587 -33.77 -6.57 -15.51
CA ALA A 587 -33.81 -7.90 -16.14
C ALA A 587 -33.63 -7.87 -17.66
N GLU A 588 -34.14 -6.85 -18.34
CA GLU A 588 -34.03 -6.66 -19.80
C GLU A 588 -32.60 -6.26 -20.26
N LEU A 589 -31.77 -5.74 -19.34
CA LEU A 589 -30.39 -5.31 -19.61
C LEU A 589 -29.35 -6.37 -19.24
N LEU A 590 -29.78 -7.48 -18.64
CA LEU A 590 -28.89 -8.56 -18.20
C LEU A 590 -28.83 -9.66 -19.27
N ALA A 591 -27.62 -10.14 -19.54
CA ALA A 591 -27.42 -11.23 -20.50
C ALA A 591 -28.05 -12.56 -20.03
N ASP A 592 -28.06 -12.80 -18.71
CA ASP A 592 -28.64 -13.98 -18.09
C ASP A 592 -29.22 -13.66 -16.70
N PRO A 593 -30.44 -13.07 -16.63
CA PRO A 593 -31.08 -12.75 -15.35
C PRO A 593 -31.55 -14.01 -14.60
N GLU A 594 -31.71 -15.16 -15.27
CA GLU A 594 -32.16 -16.41 -14.62
C GLU A 594 -31.03 -17.04 -13.80
N ALA A 595 -29.80 -17.10 -14.33
CA ALA A 595 -28.64 -17.59 -13.56
C ALA A 595 -28.42 -16.78 -12.26
N LEU A 596 -28.58 -15.46 -12.32
CA LEU A 596 -28.50 -14.59 -11.14
C LEU A 596 -29.65 -14.82 -10.14
N ARG A 597 -30.87 -15.10 -10.62
CA ARG A 597 -32.00 -15.45 -9.76
C ARG A 597 -31.81 -16.81 -9.09
N ASP A 598 -31.28 -17.79 -9.80
CA ASP A 598 -30.99 -19.11 -9.25
C ASP A 598 -29.92 -19.03 -8.16
N GLU A 599 -28.81 -18.32 -8.43
CA GLU A 599 -27.73 -18.15 -7.45
C GLU A 599 -28.20 -17.40 -6.20
N THR A 600 -28.99 -16.33 -6.35
CA THR A 600 -29.58 -15.62 -5.20
C THR A 600 -30.60 -16.47 -4.44
N THR A 601 -31.22 -17.45 -5.08
CA THR A 601 -32.16 -18.41 -4.45
C THR A 601 -31.45 -19.47 -3.65
N VAL A 602 -30.34 -20.01 -4.16
CA VAL A 602 -29.45 -20.88 -3.39
C VAL A 602 -28.92 -20.14 -2.16
N LEU A 603 -28.45 -18.90 -2.33
CA LEU A 603 -27.97 -18.08 -1.22
C LEU A 603 -29.06 -17.81 -0.18
N ALA A 604 -30.27 -17.45 -0.60
CA ALA A 604 -31.37 -17.18 0.33
C ALA A 604 -31.74 -18.43 1.14
N GLY A 605 -31.80 -19.60 0.52
CA GLY A 605 -32.07 -20.86 1.23
C GLY A 605 -30.98 -21.19 2.24
N VAL A 606 -29.73 -20.97 1.88
CA VAL A 606 -28.59 -21.21 2.77
C VAL A 606 -28.58 -20.24 3.96
N LEU A 607 -28.96 -18.97 3.76
CA LEU A 607 -29.03 -17.98 4.85
C LEU A 607 -30.12 -18.28 5.88
N THR A 608 -31.14 -19.09 5.54
CA THR A 608 -32.18 -19.50 6.51
C THR A 608 -31.72 -20.58 7.50
N ASP A 609 -30.66 -21.31 7.18
CA ASP A 609 -30.10 -22.35 8.05
C ASP A 609 -28.55 -22.26 8.09
N PRO A 610 -28.00 -21.34 8.89
CA PRO A 610 -26.56 -21.12 8.99
C PRO A 610 -25.81 -22.29 9.63
N GLU A 611 -26.51 -23.21 10.30
CA GLU A 611 -25.90 -24.41 10.90
C GLU A 611 -25.75 -25.57 9.90
N SER A 612 -26.34 -25.47 8.71
CA SER A 612 -26.23 -26.51 7.68
C SER A 612 -24.80 -26.72 7.19
N ASP A 613 -24.42 -27.98 6.94
CA ASP A 613 -23.12 -28.34 6.35
C ASP A 613 -22.87 -27.67 4.97
N GLY A 614 -23.95 -27.27 4.29
CA GLY A 614 -23.94 -26.56 3.01
C GLY A 614 -23.64 -25.05 3.10
N PHE A 615 -23.67 -24.45 4.29
CA PHE A 615 -23.60 -23.01 4.47
C PHE A 615 -22.32 -22.37 3.91
N ARG A 616 -21.16 -22.78 4.45
CA ARG A 616 -19.86 -22.25 4.02
C ARG A 616 -19.51 -22.59 2.56
N PRO A 617 -19.75 -23.82 2.05
CA PRO A 617 -19.55 -24.14 0.64
C PRO A 617 -20.32 -23.22 -0.31
N ALA A 618 -21.60 -22.96 -0.04
CA ALA A 618 -22.44 -22.11 -0.89
C ALA A 618 -21.99 -20.65 -0.88
N LEU A 619 -21.66 -20.09 0.30
CA LEU A 619 -21.12 -18.74 0.39
C LEU A 619 -19.79 -18.58 -0.37
N ARG A 620 -18.89 -19.58 -0.31
CA ARG A 620 -17.63 -19.57 -1.07
C ARG A 620 -17.86 -19.69 -2.57
N MET A 621 -18.87 -20.45 -2.98
CA MET A 621 -19.25 -20.56 -4.38
C MET A 621 -19.72 -19.19 -4.88
N ALA A 622 -20.70 -18.59 -4.21
CA ALA A 622 -21.22 -17.27 -4.54
C ALA A 622 -20.16 -16.17 -4.58
N ALA A 623 -19.25 -16.15 -3.58
CA ALA A 623 -18.16 -15.16 -3.54
C ALA A 623 -17.17 -15.28 -4.71
N ARG A 624 -17.18 -16.41 -5.44
CA ARG A 624 -16.36 -16.68 -6.64
C ARG A 624 -17.11 -16.45 -7.94
N SER A 625 -18.38 -16.85 -8.05
CA SER A 625 -19.17 -16.75 -9.29
C SER A 625 -19.79 -15.38 -9.50
N LEU A 626 -20.36 -14.76 -8.46
CA LEU A 626 -21.08 -13.48 -8.59
C LEU A 626 -20.26 -12.38 -9.27
N PRO A 627 -18.96 -12.14 -8.96
CA PRO A 627 -18.19 -11.07 -9.60
C PRO A 627 -18.12 -11.21 -11.13
N ALA A 628 -18.02 -12.44 -11.64
CA ALA A 628 -17.96 -12.69 -13.07
C ALA A 628 -19.33 -12.47 -13.75
N LEU A 629 -20.41 -12.81 -13.05
CA LEU A 629 -21.78 -12.67 -13.55
C LEU A 629 -22.27 -11.21 -13.54
N VAL A 630 -21.79 -10.38 -12.60
CA VAL A 630 -22.24 -8.99 -12.48
C VAL A 630 -21.31 -7.97 -13.16
N ALA A 631 -20.10 -8.36 -13.57
CA ALA A 631 -19.13 -7.44 -14.16
C ALA A 631 -19.66 -6.81 -15.46
N GLY A 632 -19.66 -5.46 -15.52
CA GLY A 632 -20.13 -4.70 -16.67
C GLY A 632 -21.64 -4.68 -16.84
N THR A 633 -22.40 -5.15 -15.86
CA THR A 633 -23.87 -5.15 -15.87
C THR A 633 -24.43 -4.01 -15.02
N ALA A 634 -25.72 -3.68 -15.22
CA ALA A 634 -26.42 -2.67 -14.42
C ALA A 634 -26.51 -3.01 -12.92
N VAL A 635 -26.27 -4.26 -12.52
CA VAL A 635 -26.33 -4.74 -11.13
C VAL A 635 -24.94 -4.93 -10.51
N GLN A 636 -23.88 -4.45 -11.17
CA GLN A 636 -22.49 -4.64 -10.70
C GLN A 636 -22.28 -4.14 -9.27
N HIS A 637 -22.75 -2.92 -8.97
CA HIS A 637 -22.50 -2.29 -7.68
C HIS A 637 -23.16 -3.03 -6.51
N THR A 638 -24.43 -3.42 -6.67
CA THR A 638 -25.17 -4.19 -5.66
C THR A 638 -24.64 -5.62 -5.53
N GLY A 639 -24.19 -6.25 -6.62
CA GLY A 639 -23.51 -7.54 -6.61
C GLY A 639 -22.15 -7.50 -5.88
N GLU A 640 -21.33 -6.49 -6.11
CA GLU A 640 -20.03 -6.30 -5.43
C GLU A 640 -20.20 -6.04 -3.93
N ALA A 641 -21.21 -5.25 -3.54
CA ALA A 641 -21.56 -5.03 -2.14
C ALA A 641 -21.94 -6.34 -1.43
N LEU A 642 -22.78 -7.17 -2.07
CA LEU A 642 -23.16 -8.49 -1.55
C LEU A 642 -21.95 -9.43 -1.42
N VAL A 643 -21.07 -9.49 -2.44
CA VAL A 643 -19.84 -10.32 -2.38
C VAL A 643 -18.92 -9.89 -1.25
N THR A 644 -18.77 -8.59 -1.03
CA THR A 644 -17.94 -8.04 0.04
C THR A 644 -18.49 -8.44 1.42
N ALA A 645 -19.80 -8.35 1.60
CA ALA A 645 -20.48 -8.78 2.82
C ALA A 645 -20.34 -10.30 3.07
N ILE A 646 -20.49 -11.12 2.02
CA ILE A 646 -20.27 -12.58 2.09
C ILE A 646 -18.83 -12.91 2.49
N ARG A 647 -17.83 -12.21 1.94
CA ARG A 647 -16.42 -12.41 2.31
C ARG A 647 -16.17 -12.04 3.77
N GLY A 648 -16.76 -10.95 4.25
CA GLY A 648 -16.70 -10.57 5.66
C GLY A 648 -17.30 -11.63 6.60
N LEU A 649 -18.33 -12.37 6.14
CA LEU A 649 -18.95 -13.45 6.90
C LEU A 649 -18.12 -14.76 6.88
N LEU A 650 -17.30 -14.96 5.84
CA LEU A 650 -16.44 -16.14 5.70
C LEU A 650 -15.15 -16.07 6.52
N GLY A 651 -14.75 -14.88 7.00
CA GLY A 651 -13.52 -14.64 7.74
C GLY A 651 -12.33 -14.43 6.81
#